data_AF-A0A0P6Z1H6-F1
#
_entry.id   AF-A0A0P6Z1H6-F1
#
_cell.length_a   1.000
_cell.length_b   1.000
_cell.length_c   1.000
_cell.angle_alpha   90.00
_cell.angle_beta   90.00
_cell.angle_gamma   90.00
#
_symmetry.space_group_name_H-M   'P 1'
#
loop_
_entity.id
_entity.type
_entity.pdbx_description
1 polymer ?
#
loop_
_entity_poly.entity_id
_entity_poly.type
_entity_poly.pdbx_seq_one_letter_code
_entity_poly.pdbx_strand_id
1 'polypeptide(L)'
;MKISELNQGRKTDDVFLSDPNYFSALPGSPFAYWVNNQIIGLFSKLPSLQKAGYSIQIGASSHSDFRFLRLTWEIPRFYKITSGKWINFAKGGEYSPYYYDIHLCINWNNKAQEIKEFISKQYPYLNGETDWLLHPESSYFRPGLTWPRRTNRFSVRCLPSNCIFADKGPAAFCQNDNPDDLLALLAVMNSSSFHNLVRILVAGTELAQSFEVGLIQQIPIPLNLSTAKKELAQYAYQAFEIIRQPYLDDETTNIFCFPGLIRTVHIGSSLNDQMNVIQQQENEARSKLLKLQQRINSLVEDLYGIPNLSGDGGIINGPSDENADGESETTFSASKPTSLVSDLVMWCIGVAFGRWDVRLSHNKELLPKIPGPFDPLPELSPGMLQTIENKNISSRNGPKEYPLRIPWLGILVDDKGHVDDIEQRIREVLLYVWQKNHESIEQEICQFLEVRSLRLFIQKPNLFFAFHLKRYSKSRRVAPIYWPLSTPSGSYTLWLYYHRLNDQTLYTCVNDFVDPKLKQVSEEAARLRLKKGRSAADEKELERLTDFERELRDFREELLRVAKFWKPNLNDGVEITAAPLWKLFQYKPWQKRLKETWQKLEAGEYDWAHLAYSIWPERVREKCKTDKSLAIAHDLEELYVEPEKPLKKGKPKKRAADEETEGWFDED
;
A
#
# COMPACT_ATOMS: atom_id res chain seq x y z
N MET A 1 -46.28 -8.06 10.70
CA MET A 1 -46.78 -9.40 10.36
C MET A 1 -47.72 -9.89 11.44
N LYS A 2 -49.01 -10.12 11.15
CA LYS A 2 -49.95 -10.57 12.19
C LYS A 2 -49.95 -12.09 12.26
N ILE A 3 -49.53 -12.65 13.40
CA ILE A 3 -49.58 -14.09 13.74
C ILE A 3 -50.96 -14.72 13.40
N SER A 4 -52.02 -13.91 13.38
CA SER A 4 -53.37 -14.31 12.96
C SER A 4 -53.48 -14.87 11.54
N GLU A 5 -52.62 -14.45 10.60
CA GLU A 5 -52.65 -14.94 9.20
C GLU A 5 -52.01 -16.33 9.07
N LEU A 6 -50.94 -16.58 9.83
CA LEU A 6 -50.29 -17.89 9.97
C LEU A 6 -51.22 -18.92 10.62
N ASN A 7 -51.96 -18.52 11.67
CA ASN A 7 -52.94 -19.38 12.33
C ASN A 7 -54.14 -19.76 11.44
N GLN A 8 -54.33 -19.07 10.31
CA GLN A 8 -55.36 -19.39 9.31
C GLN A 8 -54.80 -20.17 8.12
N GLY A 9 -53.54 -20.62 8.18
CA GLY A 9 -52.90 -21.42 7.12
C GLY A 9 -52.57 -20.64 5.85
N ARG A 10 -52.61 -19.31 5.87
CA ARG A 10 -52.24 -18.48 4.71
C ARG A 10 -50.74 -18.26 4.70
N LYS A 11 -50.08 -18.68 3.61
CA LYS A 11 -48.67 -18.37 3.36
C LYS A 11 -48.56 -16.93 2.87
N THR A 12 -47.73 -16.14 3.53
CA THR A 12 -47.28 -14.81 3.05
C THR A 12 -45.84 -14.91 2.58
N ASP A 13 -45.37 -13.96 1.78
CA ASP A 13 -44.02 -13.98 1.20
C ASP A 13 -42.88 -13.99 2.25
N ASP A 14 -43.12 -13.48 3.46
CA ASP A 14 -42.13 -13.49 4.56
C ASP A 14 -42.23 -14.72 5.50
N VAL A 15 -43.03 -15.75 5.16
CA VAL A 15 -43.12 -17.01 5.94
C VAL A 15 -42.39 -18.14 5.23
N PHE A 16 -41.39 -18.71 5.90
CA PHE A 16 -40.63 -19.85 5.41
C PHE A 16 -40.93 -21.09 6.26
N LEU A 17 -41.29 -22.19 5.59
CA LEU A 17 -41.48 -23.50 6.23
C LEU A 17 -40.37 -24.45 5.75
N SER A 18 -39.52 -24.89 6.68
CA SER A 18 -38.39 -25.77 6.40
C SER A 18 -38.28 -26.87 7.46
N ASP A 19 -37.92 -28.09 7.06
CA ASP A 19 -37.58 -29.16 8.01
C ASP A 19 -36.23 -28.84 8.68
N PRO A 20 -36.15 -28.78 10.03
CA PRO A 20 -34.92 -28.50 10.75
C PRO A 20 -33.73 -29.41 10.40
N ASN A 21 -33.99 -30.65 9.96
CA ASN A 21 -32.94 -31.58 9.55
C ASN A 21 -32.12 -31.05 8.36
N TYR A 22 -32.68 -30.16 7.52
CA TYR A 22 -31.95 -29.55 6.41
C TYR A 22 -30.82 -28.63 6.88
N PHE A 23 -30.97 -27.96 8.02
CA PHE A 23 -29.90 -27.09 8.54
C PHE A 23 -28.71 -27.91 9.02
N SER A 24 -28.94 -29.13 9.51
CA SER A 24 -27.86 -30.04 9.94
C SER A 24 -26.97 -30.49 8.77
N ALA A 25 -27.44 -30.39 7.53
CA ALA A 25 -26.65 -30.70 6.34
C ALA A 25 -25.64 -29.58 5.99
N LEU A 26 -25.82 -28.37 6.53
CA LEU A 26 -24.89 -27.26 6.35
C LEU A 26 -23.81 -27.28 7.44
N PRO A 27 -22.52 -27.06 7.09
CA PRO A 27 -21.46 -26.87 8.07
C PRO A 27 -21.80 -25.75 9.08
N GLY A 28 -21.73 -26.05 10.38
CA GLY A 28 -22.10 -25.11 11.45
C GLY A 28 -23.61 -24.89 11.64
N SER A 29 -24.44 -25.57 10.83
CA SER A 29 -25.90 -25.58 10.89
C SER A 29 -26.60 -24.20 10.94
N PRO A 30 -26.25 -23.25 10.05
CA PRO A 30 -26.95 -21.97 9.96
C PRO A 30 -28.43 -22.16 9.56
N PHE A 31 -29.30 -21.30 10.10
CA PHE A 31 -30.73 -21.27 9.76
C PHE A 31 -31.00 -20.58 8.43
N ALA A 32 -30.48 -21.15 7.34
CA ALA A 32 -30.59 -20.62 5.98
C ALA A 32 -31.97 -20.96 5.35
N TYR A 33 -33.06 -20.51 5.98
CA TYR A 33 -34.45 -20.87 5.64
C TYR A 33 -34.88 -20.40 4.24
N TRP A 34 -34.18 -19.42 3.65
CA TRP A 34 -34.46 -18.88 2.32
C TRP A 34 -33.82 -19.69 1.18
N VAL A 35 -33.03 -20.73 1.51
CA VAL A 35 -32.24 -21.49 0.55
C VAL A 35 -32.99 -22.74 0.09
N ASN A 36 -32.98 -22.99 -1.22
CA ASN A 36 -33.55 -24.21 -1.81
C ASN A 36 -32.77 -25.47 -1.37
N ASN A 37 -33.49 -26.55 -1.04
CA ASN A 37 -32.95 -27.87 -0.69
C ASN A 37 -31.95 -28.43 -1.71
N GLN A 38 -32.09 -28.13 -3.00
CA GLN A 38 -31.12 -28.55 -4.01
C GLN A 38 -29.73 -27.93 -3.76
N ILE A 39 -29.69 -26.65 -3.38
CA ILE A 39 -28.46 -25.91 -3.06
C ILE A 39 -27.84 -26.44 -1.76
N ILE A 40 -28.66 -26.68 -0.73
CA ILE A 40 -28.21 -27.32 0.53
C ILE A 40 -27.59 -28.70 0.24
N GLY A 41 -28.21 -29.45 -0.67
CA GLY A 41 -27.71 -30.76 -1.11
C GLY A 41 -26.29 -30.72 -1.70
N LEU A 42 -25.80 -29.59 -2.22
CA LEU A 42 -24.43 -29.48 -2.72
C LEU A 42 -23.38 -29.72 -1.63
N PHE A 43 -23.62 -29.25 -0.40
CA PHE A 43 -22.68 -29.39 0.72
C PHE A 43 -22.48 -30.85 1.16
N SER A 44 -23.42 -31.73 0.81
CA SER A 44 -23.32 -33.17 1.07
C SER A 44 -22.85 -33.98 -0.15
N LYS A 45 -23.27 -33.58 -1.36
CA LYS A 45 -22.99 -34.32 -2.61
C LYS A 45 -21.62 -34.02 -3.22
N LEU A 46 -21.13 -32.79 -3.09
CA LEU A 46 -19.87 -32.36 -3.67
C LEU A 46 -18.75 -32.34 -2.62
N PRO A 47 -17.50 -32.57 -3.01
CA PRO A 47 -16.37 -32.39 -2.10
C PRO A 47 -16.25 -30.90 -1.73
N SER A 48 -15.90 -30.64 -0.47
CA SER A 48 -15.46 -29.30 -0.07
C SER A 48 -14.09 -28.97 -0.64
N LEU A 49 -13.71 -27.69 -0.68
CA LEU A 49 -12.36 -27.26 -1.09
C LEU A 49 -11.25 -28.06 -0.40
N GLN A 50 -11.36 -28.26 0.91
CA GLN A 50 -10.38 -29.05 1.67
C GLN A 50 -10.34 -30.52 1.20
N LYS A 51 -11.50 -31.16 1.00
CA LYS A 51 -11.58 -32.55 0.53
C LYS A 51 -11.13 -32.71 -0.92
N ALA A 52 -11.25 -31.67 -1.72
CA ALA A 52 -10.77 -31.62 -3.10
C ALA A 52 -9.25 -31.39 -3.21
N GLY A 53 -8.53 -31.27 -2.09
CA GLY A 53 -7.07 -31.18 -2.04
C GLY A 53 -6.49 -29.78 -2.07
N TYR A 54 -7.32 -28.74 -1.96
CA TYR A 54 -6.86 -27.36 -1.82
C TYR A 54 -6.46 -27.09 -0.37
N SER A 55 -5.28 -26.47 -0.18
CA SER A 55 -4.82 -26.06 1.14
C SER A 55 -5.20 -24.61 1.38
N ILE A 56 -6.05 -24.36 2.38
CA ILE A 56 -6.43 -23.00 2.78
C ILE A 56 -5.82 -22.71 4.15
N GLN A 57 -5.06 -21.63 4.25
CA GLN A 57 -4.15 -21.37 5.35
C GLN A 57 -4.27 -19.92 5.83
N ILE A 58 -3.96 -19.72 7.11
CA ILE A 58 -3.83 -18.41 7.75
C ILE A 58 -2.34 -18.01 7.79
N GLY A 59 -2.06 -16.71 7.74
CA GLY A 59 -0.69 -16.18 7.66
C GLY A 59 -0.29 -15.34 8.86
N ALA A 60 0.84 -14.67 8.77
CA ALA A 60 1.51 -14.01 9.88
C ALA A 60 0.74 -12.78 10.42
N SER A 61 0.83 -12.54 11.72
CA SER A 61 0.44 -11.30 12.40
C SER A 61 1.67 -10.57 12.95
N SER A 62 1.84 -9.30 12.56
CA SER A 62 3.01 -8.48 12.96
C SER A 62 2.89 -7.89 14.38
N HIS A 63 1.68 -7.75 14.92
CA HIS A 63 1.32 -7.06 16.19
C HIS A 63 1.81 -5.61 16.36
N SER A 64 2.66 -5.09 15.48
CA SER A 64 3.10 -3.70 15.43
C SER A 64 3.39 -3.30 13.98
N ASP A 65 2.32 -2.98 13.24
CA ASP A 65 2.40 -2.65 11.81
C ASP A 65 3.32 -1.46 11.51
N PHE A 66 3.33 -0.44 12.38
CA PHE A 66 4.14 0.75 12.20
C PHE A 66 5.65 0.43 12.22
N ARG A 67 6.07 -0.46 13.13
CA ARG A 67 7.46 -0.91 13.24
C ARG A 67 7.83 -1.89 12.14
N PHE A 68 7.02 -2.94 11.94
CA PHE A 68 7.43 -4.12 11.18
C PHE A 68 6.91 -4.22 9.76
N LEU A 69 6.04 -3.31 9.30
CA LEU A 69 5.67 -3.22 7.90
C LEU A 69 6.32 -2.01 7.24
N ARG A 70 6.45 -2.00 5.92
CA ARG A 70 6.83 -0.84 5.09
C ARG A 70 5.98 -0.84 3.83
N LEU A 71 5.75 0.33 3.24
CA LEU A 71 5.28 0.39 1.86
C LEU A 71 6.46 0.07 0.94
N THR A 72 6.21 -0.56 -0.21
CA THR A 72 7.27 -0.98 -1.15
C THR A 72 8.14 0.21 -1.58
N TRP A 73 7.52 1.37 -1.79
CA TRP A 73 8.22 2.62 -2.10
C TRP A 73 8.95 3.29 -0.93
N GLU A 74 8.86 2.78 0.30
CA GLU A 74 9.70 3.24 1.41
C GLU A 74 11.04 2.49 1.48
N ILE A 75 11.12 1.34 0.83
CA ILE A 75 12.28 0.47 0.95
C ILE A 75 13.41 1.02 0.08
N PRO A 76 14.65 1.09 0.61
CA PRO A 76 15.78 1.57 -0.19
C PRO A 76 16.00 0.69 -1.41
N ARG A 77 16.29 1.32 -2.54
CA ARG A 77 16.42 0.64 -3.85
C ARG A 77 17.54 -0.41 -3.93
N PHE A 78 18.50 -0.38 -3.00
CA PHE A 78 19.59 -1.36 -2.94
C PHE A 78 19.22 -2.62 -2.14
N TYR A 79 18.08 -2.66 -1.45
CA TYR A 79 17.60 -3.89 -0.83
C TYR A 79 16.88 -4.74 -1.85
N LYS A 80 17.20 -6.04 -1.87
CA LYS A 80 16.39 -7.03 -2.55
C LYS A 80 15.18 -7.38 -1.68
N ILE A 81 13.99 -6.98 -2.11
CA ILE A 81 12.72 -7.22 -1.39
C ILE A 81 12.39 -8.73 -1.30
N THR A 82 13.00 -9.59 -2.11
CA THR A 82 12.69 -11.04 -2.10
C THR A 82 13.71 -11.89 -1.34
N SER A 83 14.83 -11.31 -0.90
CA SER A 83 15.94 -12.03 -0.24
C SER A 83 16.62 -11.27 0.89
N GLY A 84 16.16 -10.05 1.20
CA GLY A 84 16.70 -9.20 2.25
C GLY A 84 15.82 -9.17 3.51
N LYS A 85 15.98 -8.09 4.28
CA LYS A 85 15.23 -7.81 5.52
C LYS A 85 13.72 -7.69 5.29
N TRP A 86 13.31 -7.06 4.19
CA TRP A 86 11.92 -6.79 3.85
C TRP A 86 11.42 -7.78 2.82
N ILE A 87 10.28 -8.43 3.06
CA ILE A 87 9.62 -9.38 2.15
C ILE A 87 8.21 -8.91 1.82
N ASN A 88 7.76 -9.03 0.56
CA ASN A 88 6.38 -8.68 0.16
C ASN A 88 5.34 -9.38 1.04
N PHE A 89 4.34 -8.62 1.48
CA PHE A 89 3.39 -9.03 2.53
C PHE A 89 1.94 -8.78 2.11
N ALA A 90 1.26 -9.84 1.67
CA ALA A 90 -0.14 -9.80 1.28
C ALA A 90 -1.05 -9.70 2.51
N LYS A 91 -1.51 -8.48 2.80
CA LYS A 91 -2.37 -8.20 3.96
C LYS A 91 -3.75 -7.75 3.52
N GLY A 92 -4.66 -8.70 3.32
CA GLY A 92 -6.11 -8.53 3.19
C GLY A 92 -6.56 -7.55 2.11
N GLY A 93 -6.34 -6.25 2.32
CA GLY A 93 -6.53 -5.18 1.36
C GLY A 93 -7.98 -4.79 1.16
N GLU A 94 -8.20 -3.88 0.21
CA GLU A 94 -9.53 -3.48 -0.24
C GLU A 94 -10.14 -4.57 -1.13
N TYR A 95 -11.47 -4.54 -1.33
CA TYR A 95 -12.14 -5.41 -2.29
C TYR A 95 -11.56 -5.18 -3.69
N SER A 96 -10.99 -6.20 -4.34
CA SER A 96 -10.41 -6.13 -5.69
C SER A 96 -10.24 -7.56 -6.24
N PRO A 97 -11.21 -8.08 -7.00
CA PRO A 97 -11.17 -9.47 -7.47
C PRO A 97 -10.10 -9.63 -8.55
N TYR A 98 -9.61 -10.85 -8.72
CA TYR A 98 -8.57 -11.26 -9.69
C TYR A 98 -7.16 -10.66 -9.45
N TYR A 99 -7.02 -9.36 -9.24
CA TYR A 99 -5.74 -8.68 -9.04
C TYR A 99 -5.77 -7.68 -7.89
N TYR A 100 -4.66 -7.57 -7.16
CA TYR A 100 -4.37 -6.48 -6.23
C TYR A 100 -2.87 -6.33 -6.08
N ASP A 101 -2.39 -5.08 -6.07
CA ASP A 101 -0.97 -4.80 -5.85
C ASP A 101 -0.60 -4.99 -4.37
N ILE A 102 0.33 -5.90 -4.09
CA ILE A 102 0.89 -6.12 -2.75
C ILE A 102 1.92 -5.02 -2.48
N HIS A 103 1.43 -3.89 -1.98
CA HIS A 103 2.20 -2.68 -1.72
C HIS A 103 2.88 -2.66 -0.35
N LEU A 104 2.71 -3.71 0.47
CA LEU A 104 3.31 -3.84 1.80
C LEU A 104 4.45 -4.85 1.78
N CYS A 105 5.45 -4.61 2.61
CA CYS A 105 6.46 -5.58 2.98
C CYS A 105 6.54 -5.72 4.49
N ILE A 106 6.92 -6.90 4.97
CA ILE A 106 7.15 -7.24 6.38
C ILE A 106 8.65 -7.42 6.63
N ASN A 107 9.11 -6.99 7.80
CA ASN A 107 10.46 -7.30 8.28
C ASN A 107 10.55 -8.78 8.63
N TRP A 108 11.15 -9.57 7.74
CA TRP A 108 11.30 -11.01 7.91
C TRP A 108 12.76 -11.45 8.11
N ASN A 109 13.62 -10.50 8.48
CA ASN A 109 15.05 -10.76 8.69
C ASN A 109 15.26 -11.90 9.69
N ASN A 110 16.22 -12.78 9.40
CA ASN A 110 16.53 -13.95 10.23
C ASN A 110 15.27 -14.74 10.65
N LYS A 111 14.36 -15.02 9.71
CA LYS A 111 13.07 -15.70 9.96
C LYS A 111 12.19 -14.97 10.99
N ALA A 112 12.09 -13.66 10.83
CA ALA A 112 11.32 -12.76 11.69
C ALA A 112 11.77 -12.72 13.16
N GLN A 113 13.05 -12.95 13.46
CA GLN A 113 13.54 -13.02 14.85
C GLN A 113 13.21 -11.74 15.64
N GLU A 114 13.36 -10.56 15.03
CA GLU A 114 13.02 -9.28 15.68
C GLU A 114 11.54 -9.22 16.11
N ILE A 115 10.63 -9.77 15.30
CA ILE A 115 9.19 -9.84 15.58
C ILE A 115 8.90 -10.89 16.66
N LYS A 116 9.54 -12.06 16.61
CA LYS A 116 9.39 -13.11 17.62
C LYS A 116 9.74 -12.62 19.02
N GLU A 117 10.87 -11.93 19.15
CA GLU A 117 11.29 -11.37 20.44
C GLU A 117 10.36 -10.23 20.91
N PHE A 118 9.84 -9.42 19.98
CA PHE A 118 8.86 -8.38 20.31
C PHE A 118 7.56 -8.98 20.87
N ILE A 119 7.01 -9.99 20.18
CA ILE A 119 5.79 -10.68 20.59
C ILE A 119 6.02 -11.38 21.93
N SER A 120 7.15 -12.07 22.11
CA SER A 120 7.48 -12.78 23.36
C SER A 120 7.54 -11.83 24.56
N LYS A 121 8.10 -10.62 24.37
CA LYS A 121 8.12 -9.58 25.40
C LYS A 121 6.74 -8.99 25.66
N GLN A 122 5.95 -8.73 24.60
CA GLN A 122 4.62 -8.14 24.73
C GLN A 122 3.62 -9.12 25.38
N TYR A 123 3.77 -10.42 25.13
CA TYR A 123 2.89 -11.47 25.62
C TYR A 123 3.69 -12.58 26.33
N PRO A 124 4.20 -12.33 27.55
CA PRO A 124 5.06 -13.29 28.27
C PRO A 124 4.41 -14.65 28.53
N TYR A 125 3.07 -14.70 28.60
CA TYR A 125 2.31 -15.93 28.81
C TYR A 125 2.42 -16.93 27.65
N LEU A 126 2.92 -16.51 26.49
CA LEU A 126 3.19 -17.41 25.37
C LEU A 126 4.43 -18.28 25.57
N ASN A 127 5.25 -18.02 26.60
CA ASN A 127 6.47 -18.81 26.90
C ASN A 127 7.41 -18.99 25.69
N GLY A 128 7.46 -18.00 24.78
CA GLY A 128 8.26 -18.05 23.55
C GLY A 128 7.59 -18.78 22.37
N GLU A 129 6.38 -19.32 22.54
CA GLU A 129 5.58 -19.92 21.48
C GLU A 129 4.92 -18.81 20.64
N THR A 130 5.70 -18.16 19.77
CA THR A 130 5.20 -17.12 18.84
C THR A 130 4.77 -17.69 17.50
N ASP A 131 5.07 -18.96 17.24
CA ASP A 131 4.86 -19.59 15.95
C ASP A 131 3.37 -19.68 15.59
N TRP A 132 2.46 -19.81 16.54
CA TRP A 132 1.01 -19.75 16.28
C TRP A 132 0.50 -18.37 15.82
N LEU A 133 1.30 -17.30 15.96
CA LEU A 133 0.98 -15.96 15.46
C LEU A 133 1.64 -15.68 14.10
N LEU A 134 2.82 -16.25 13.88
CA LEU A 134 3.60 -16.05 12.65
C LEU A 134 3.35 -17.13 11.61
N HIS A 135 2.74 -18.24 11.99
CA HIS A 135 2.44 -19.40 11.15
C HIS A 135 3.60 -19.80 10.22
N PRO A 136 4.82 -20.09 10.75
CA PRO A 136 5.97 -20.46 9.91
C PRO A 136 5.75 -21.77 9.12
N GLU A 137 4.79 -22.59 9.52
CA GLU A 137 4.35 -23.80 8.82
C GLU A 137 3.53 -23.52 7.56
N SER A 138 3.03 -22.29 7.39
CA SER A 138 2.27 -21.89 6.21
C SER A 138 3.13 -21.93 4.94
N SER A 139 2.47 -22.06 3.80
CA SER A 139 3.03 -22.15 2.45
C SER A 139 3.58 -20.81 1.95
N TYR A 140 4.33 -20.09 2.79
CA TYR A 140 4.98 -18.84 2.39
C TYR A 140 5.85 -19.04 1.16
N PHE A 141 6.00 -17.97 0.39
CA PHE A 141 6.76 -17.89 -0.86
C PHE A 141 6.19 -18.70 -2.03
N ARG A 142 5.21 -19.58 -1.82
CA ARG A 142 4.49 -20.27 -2.89
C ARG A 142 3.46 -19.34 -3.54
N PRO A 143 3.22 -19.47 -4.87
CA PRO A 143 2.11 -18.79 -5.50
C PRO A 143 0.78 -19.41 -5.05
N GLY A 144 -0.28 -18.61 -5.04
CA GLY A 144 -1.61 -19.08 -4.64
C GLY A 144 -2.70 -18.06 -4.94
N LEU A 145 -3.79 -18.14 -4.20
CA LEU A 145 -4.86 -17.15 -4.19
C LEU A 145 -4.98 -16.56 -2.79
N THR A 146 -5.34 -15.29 -2.67
CA THR A 146 -5.60 -14.64 -1.38
C THR A 146 -6.88 -13.82 -1.45
N TRP A 147 -7.44 -13.46 -0.29
CA TRP A 147 -8.62 -12.60 -0.18
C TRP A 147 -8.55 -11.77 1.11
N PRO A 148 -9.25 -10.62 1.18
CA PRO A 148 -9.43 -9.94 2.44
C PRO A 148 -10.33 -10.76 3.35
N ARG A 149 -9.88 -11.00 4.59
CA ARG A 149 -10.71 -11.67 5.61
C ARG A 149 -11.99 -10.90 5.92
N ARG A 150 -11.98 -9.58 5.74
CA ARG A 150 -13.13 -8.70 6.01
C ARG A 150 -13.36 -7.72 4.88
N THR A 151 -14.46 -7.90 4.16
CA THR A 151 -14.98 -7.00 3.10
C THR A 151 -16.49 -7.19 2.96
N ASN A 152 -17.16 -6.29 2.26
CA ASN A 152 -18.60 -6.39 1.98
C ASN A 152 -18.94 -7.62 1.13
N ARG A 153 -18.01 -8.06 0.27
CA ARG A 153 -18.15 -9.24 -0.58
C ARG A 153 -16.86 -10.04 -0.60
N PHE A 154 -17.01 -11.36 -0.81
CA PHE A 154 -15.88 -12.25 -1.01
C PHE A 154 -15.17 -11.90 -2.32
N SER A 155 -13.85 -11.70 -2.26
CA SER A 155 -13.06 -11.18 -3.38
C SER A 155 -11.72 -11.89 -3.41
N VAL A 156 -11.55 -12.81 -4.35
CA VAL A 156 -10.33 -13.61 -4.46
C VAL A 156 -9.46 -13.05 -5.57
N ARG A 157 -8.15 -13.04 -5.33
CA ARG A 157 -7.14 -12.48 -6.22
C ARG A 157 -5.87 -13.33 -6.17
N CYS A 158 -5.02 -13.17 -7.19
CA CYS A 158 -3.75 -13.88 -7.24
C CYS A 158 -2.83 -13.48 -6.08
N LEU A 159 -2.16 -14.46 -5.49
CA LEU A 159 -1.01 -14.30 -4.60
C LEU A 159 0.25 -14.66 -5.42
N PRO A 160 1.08 -13.66 -5.79
CA PRO A 160 2.38 -13.90 -6.39
C PRO A 160 3.28 -14.78 -5.53
N SER A 161 4.19 -15.53 -6.17
CA SER A 161 5.27 -16.22 -5.46
C SER A 161 6.22 -15.23 -4.77
N ASN A 162 7.07 -15.74 -3.88
CA ASN A 162 7.99 -14.94 -3.04
C ASN A 162 7.31 -13.91 -2.12
N CYS A 163 6.05 -14.14 -1.76
CA CYS A 163 5.31 -13.33 -0.80
C CYS A 163 5.04 -14.10 0.49
N ILE A 164 4.94 -13.37 1.60
CA ILE A 164 4.32 -13.82 2.85
C ILE A 164 2.88 -13.26 2.84
N PHE A 165 1.95 -13.97 3.46
CA PHE A 165 0.56 -13.52 3.59
C PHE A 165 0.18 -13.38 5.06
N ALA A 166 -0.82 -12.54 5.34
CA ALA A 166 -1.20 -12.16 6.69
C ALA A 166 -2.39 -12.95 7.23
N ASP A 167 -2.63 -12.89 8.54
CA ASP A 167 -3.86 -13.41 9.18
C ASP A 167 -5.14 -12.77 8.59
N LYS A 168 -5.05 -11.49 8.21
CA LYS A 168 -6.13 -10.71 7.56
C LYS A 168 -6.20 -10.91 6.04
N GLY A 169 -5.23 -11.62 5.46
CA GLY A 169 -5.15 -11.99 4.06
C GLY A 169 -4.83 -13.47 3.91
N PRO A 170 -5.73 -14.38 4.36
CA PRO A 170 -5.51 -15.82 4.22
C PRO A 170 -5.31 -16.21 2.76
N ALA A 171 -4.78 -17.42 2.55
CA ALA A 171 -4.42 -17.88 1.22
C ALA A 171 -4.90 -19.31 0.93
N ALA A 172 -5.18 -19.58 -0.34
CA ALA A 172 -5.50 -20.90 -0.88
C ALA A 172 -4.43 -21.33 -1.88
N PHE A 173 -4.06 -22.61 -1.81
CA PHE A 173 -3.03 -23.23 -2.65
C PHE A 173 -3.58 -24.50 -3.29
N CYS A 174 -3.18 -24.74 -4.54
CA CYS A 174 -3.40 -26.03 -5.20
C CYS A 174 -2.21 -26.97 -4.97
N GLN A 175 -2.38 -28.24 -5.31
CA GLN A 175 -1.26 -29.17 -5.37
C GLN A 175 -0.34 -28.80 -6.54
N ASN A 176 0.97 -28.87 -6.34
CA ASN A 176 2.01 -28.63 -7.35
C ASN A 176 2.06 -27.22 -7.97
N ASP A 177 1.37 -26.23 -7.40
CA ASP A 177 1.45 -24.81 -7.81
C ASP A 177 1.17 -24.56 -9.30
N ASN A 178 0.33 -25.39 -9.93
CA ASN A 178 0.00 -25.27 -11.35
C ASN A 178 -0.82 -23.99 -11.63
N PRO A 179 -0.35 -23.08 -12.51
CA PRO A 179 -1.03 -21.82 -12.80
C PRO A 179 -2.46 -21.97 -13.36
N ASP A 180 -2.73 -22.98 -14.20
CA ASP A 180 -4.06 -23.19 -14.77
C ASP A 180 -5.03 -23.68 -13.69
N ASP A 181 -4.58 -24.53 -12.76
CA ASP A 181 -5.40 -24.98 -11.64
C ASP A 181 -5.75 -23.81 -10.70
N LEU A 182 -4.79 -22.92 -10.43
CA LEU A 182 -5.02 -21.70 -9.64
C LEU A 182 -5.95 -20.72 -10.35
N LEU A 183 -5.78 -20.48 -11.65
CA LEU A 183 -6.64 -19.57 -12.42
C LEU A 183 -8.06 -20.11 -12.58
N ALA A 184 -8.23 -21.42 -12.79
CA ALA A 184 -9.54 -22.04 -12.82
C ALA A 184 -10.24 -21.93 -11.45
N LEU A 185 -9.51 -22.18 -10.36
CA LEU A 185 -10.03 -21.95 -9.01
C LEU A 185 -10.39 -20.48 -8.78
N LEU A 186 -9.55 -19.54 -9.24
CA LEU A 186 -9.81 -18.10 -9.15
C LEU A 186 -11.11 -17.69 -9.86
N ALA A 187 -11.39 -18.28 -11.03
CA ALA A 187 -12.65 -18.07 -11.76
C ALA A 187 -13.84 -18.59 -10.93
N VAL A 188 -13.73 -19.81 -10.41
CA VAL A 188 -14.79 -20.41 -9.59
C VAL A 188 -15.05 -19.58 -8.34
N MET A 189 -14.03 -19.19 -7.60
CA MET A 189 -14.17 -18.46 -6.34
C MET A 189 -14.70 -17.03 -6.50
N ASN A 190 -14.58 -16.44 -7.68
CA ASN A 190 -15.18 -15.13 -8.02
C ASN A 190 -16.51 -15.25 -8.81
N SER A 191 -17.08 -16.45 -8.96
CA SER A 191 -18.39 -16.60 -9.60
C SER A 191 -19.53 -16.24 -8.64
N SER A 192 -20.68 -15.85 -9.20
CA SER A 192 -21.91 -15.61 -8.43
C SER A 192 -22.35 -16.86 -7.67
N SER A 193 -22.22 -18.04 -8.27
CA SER A 193 -22.56 -19.33 -7.65
C SER A 193 -21.72 -19.60 -6.40
N PHE A 194 -20.40 -19.42 -6.47
CA PHE A 194 -19.52 -19.61 -5.32
C PHE A 194 -19.77 -18.56 -4.24
N HIS A 195 -19.96 -17.31 -4.65
CA HIS A 195 -20.29 -16.23 -3.72
C HIS A 195 -21.58 -16.51 -2.94
N ASN A 196 -22.63 -17.03 -3.60
CA ASN A 196 -23.87 -17.40 -2.93
C ASN A 196 -23.65 -18.54 -1.91
N LEU A 197 -22.86 -19.56 -2.25
CA LEU A 197 -22.50 -20.64 -1.32
C LEU A 197 -21.76 -20.12 -0.07
N VAL A 198 -20.86 -19.15 -0.24
CA VAL A 198 -20.19 -18.48 0.89
C VAL A 198 -21.20 -17.72 1.75
N ARG A 199 -22.10 -16.94 1.13
CA ARG A 199 -23.12 -16.16 1.85
C ARG A 199 -24.05 -17.03 2.70
N ILE A 200 -24.40 -18.22 2.23
CA ILE A 200 -25.23 -19.19 2.95
C ILE A 200 -24.57 -19.60 4.28
N LEU A 201 -23.24 -19.81 4.30
CA LEU A 201 -22.52 -20.17 5.52
C LEU A 201 -22.22 -18.98 6.44
N VAL A 202 -22.05 -17.78 5.89
CA VAL A 202 -21.76 -16.57 6.68
C VAL A 202 -23.00 -16.11 7.49
N ALA A 203 -24.22 -16.39 7.01
CA ALA A 203 -25.49 -16.16 7.71
C ALA A 203 -25.69 -14.76 8.35
N GLY A 204 -25.04 -13.72 7.82
CA GLY A 204 -25.09 -12.34 8.35
C GLY A 204 -25.69 -11.34 7.35
N THR A 205 -26.71 -10.62 7.77
CA THR A 205 -27.28 -9.45 7.10
C THR A 205 -26.49 -8.18 7.48
N GLU A 206 -26.15 -7.37 6.48
CA GLU A 206 -25.79 -5.93 6.55
C GLU A 206 -24.49 -5.47 7.24
N LEU A 207 -23.72 -6.32 7.95
CA LEU A 207 -22.38 -5.96 8.47
C LEU A 207 -21.24 -6.61 7.67
N ALA A 208 -20.03 -6.03 7.74
CA ALA A 208 -18.82 -6.55 7.09
C ALA A 208 -18.63 -8.05 7.37
N GLN A 209 -18.65 -8.86 6.32
CA GLN A 209 -18.58 -10.32 6.41
C GLN A 209 -17.16 -10.77 6.77
N SER A 210 -17.03 -11.80 7.63
CA SER A 210 -15.74 -12.41 7.98
C SER A 210 -15.55 -13.72 7.22
N PHE A 211 -14.67 -13.72 6.22
CA PHE A 211 -14.35 -14.87 5.37
C PHE A 211 -13.23 -15.71 5.99
N GLU A 212 -13.56 -16.40 7.07
CA GLU A 212 -12.61 -17.21 7.84
C GLU A 212 -12.16 -18.48 7.08
N VAL A 213 -10.92 -18.89 7.33
CA VAL A 213 -10.31 -20.09 6.70
C VAL A 213 -11.19 -21.33 6.85
N GLY A 214 -11.66 -21.60 8.07
CA GLY A 214 -12.49 -22.77 8.35
C GLY A 214 -13.81 -22.77 7.60
N LEU A 215 -14.40 -21.60 7.33
CA LEU A 215 -15.63 -21.46 6.55
C LEU A 215 -15.37 -21.75 5.07
N ILE A 216 -14.34 -21.12 4.49
CA ILE A 216 -13.99 -21.29 3.07
C ILE A 216 -13.60 -22.74 2.77
N GLN A 217 -12.92 -23.43 3.71
CA GLN A 217 -12.56 -24.85 3.58
C GLN A 217 -13.75 -25.79 3.35
N GLN A 218 -14.94 -25.40 3.82
CA GLN A 218 -16.16 -26.22 3.74
C GLN A 218 -17.02 -25.94 2.50
N ILE A 219 -16.67 -24.93 1.70
CA ILE A 219 -17.45 -24.59 0.49
C ILE A 219 -17.29 -25.71 -0.54
N PRO A 220 -18.40 -26.25 -1.09
CA PRO A 220 -18.35 -27.29 -2.10
C PRO A 220 -17.73 -26.76 -3.41
N ILE A 221 -17.02 -27.63 -4.13
CA ILE A 221 -16.46 -27.33 -5.45
C ILE A 221 -16.97 -28.32 -6.51
N PRO A 222 -17.17 -27.90 -7.78
CA PRO A 222 -17.66 -28.82 -8.81
C PRO A 222 -16.71 -29.99 -9.08
N LEU A 223 -17.25 -31.21 -9.14
CA LEU A 223 -16.48 -32.45 -9.39
C LEU A 223 -15.77 -32.44 -10.75
N ASN A 224 -16.40 -31.85 -11.76
CA ASN A 224 -15.92 -31.87 -13.14
C ASN A 224 -15.15 -30.59 -13.51
N LEU A 225 -14.58 -29.86 -12.54
CA LEU A 225 -13.81 -28.64 -12.82
C LEU A 225 -12.71 -28.87 -13.87
N SER A 226 -12.14 -30.06 -13.92
CA SER A 226 -11.12 -30.45 -14.90
C SER A 226 -11.58 -30.33 -16.36
N THR A 227 -12.87 -30.48 -16.66
CA THR A 227 -13.39 -30.42 -18.04
C THR A 227 -13.43 -28.98 -18.57
N ALA A 228 -13.73 -28.01 -17.71
CA ALA A 228 -13.81 -26.59 -18.01
C ALA A 228 -12.53 -25.82 -17.64
N LYS A 229 -11.52 -26.50 -17.08
CA LYS A 229 -10.34 -25.87 -16.49
C LYS A 229 -9.67 -24.85 -17.39
N LYS A 230 -9.35 -25.24 -18.62
CA LYS A 230 -8.60 -24.37 -19.57
C LYS A 230 -9.39 -23.09 -19.89
N GLU A 231 -10.69 -23.23 -20.08
CA GLU A 231 -11.57 -22.11 -20.42
C GLU A 231 -11.72 -21.15 -19.24
N LEU A 232 -11.99 -21.68 -18.04
CA LEU A 232 -12.06 -20.88 -16.81
C LEU A 232 -10.72 -20.19 -16.50
N ALA A 233 -9.60 -20.89 -16.66
CA ALA A 233 -8.28 -20.32 -16.45
C ALA A 233 -8.02 -19.16 -17.43
N GLN A 234 -8.39 -19.32 -18.70
CA GLN A 234 -8.27 -18.27 -19.71
C GLN A 234 -9.14 -17.06 -19.38
N TYR A 235 -10.40 -17.24 -18.95
CA TYR A 235 -11.26 -16.14 -18.56
C TYR A 235 -10.75 -15.40 -17.31
N ALA A 236 -10.29 -16.12 -16.29
CA ALA A 236 -9.68 -15.52 -15.11
C ALA A 236 -8.40 -14.75 -15.45
N TYR A 237 -7.55 -15.28 -16.34
CA TYR A 237 -6.36 -14.57 -16.82
C TYR A 237 -6.72 -13.27 -17.54
N GLN A 238 -7.73 -13.28 -18.41
CA GLN A 238 -8.18 -12.07 -19.10
C GLN A 238 -8.77 -11.04 -18.12
N ALA A 239 -9.55 -11.49 -17.13
CA ALA A 239 -10.07 -10.62 -16.07
C ALA A 239 -8.93 -10.01 -15.23
N PHE A 240 -7.93 -10.82 -14.86
CA PHE A 240 -6.71 -10.38 -14.21
C PHE A 240 -6.00 -9.27 -15.00
N GLU A 241 -5.74 -9.49 -16.30
CA GLU A 241 -5.05 -8.51 -17.14
C GLU A 241 -5.80 -7.19 -17.24
N ILE A 242 -7.14 -7.24 -17.35
CA ILE A 242 -8.01 -6.06 -17.40
C ILE A 242 -7.95 -5.27 -16.09
N ILE A 243 -8.12 -5.94 -14.96
CA ILE A 243 -8.17 -5.30 -13.63
C ILE A 243 -6.80 -4.76 -13.22
N ARG A 244 -5.72 -5.36 -13.73
CA ARG A 244 -4.36 -4.89 -13.50
C ARG A 244 -4.01 -3.60 -14.26
N GLN A 245 -4.67 -3.28 -15.38
CA GLN A 245 -4.27 -2.13 -16.22
C GLN A 245 -4.14 -0.79 -15.48
N PRO A 246 -5.09 -0.36 -14.61
CA PRO A 246 -4.97 0.91 -13.91
C PRO A 246 -3.75 0.99 -12.98
N TYR A 247 -3.28 -0.16 -12.47
CA TYR A 247 -2.10 -0.22 -11.62
C TYR A 247 -0.80 0.08 -12.41
N LEU A 248 -0.78 -0.14 -13.74
CA LEU A 248 0.36 0.22 -14.59
C LEU A 248 0.58 1.74 -14.66
N ASP A 249 -0.45 2.53 -14.35
CA ASP A 249 -0.42 4.00 -14.35
C ASP A 249 -0.27 4.59 -12.94
N ASP A 250 -0.32 3.76 -11.91
CA ASP A 250 -0.18 4.17 -10.53
C ASP A 250 1.27 4.02 -10.06
N GLU A 251 1.95 5.15 -9.92
CA GLU A 251 3.38 5.19 -9.56
C GLU A 251 3.71 4.70 -8.13
N THR A 252 2.69 4.37 -7.35
CA THR A 252 2.82 3.73 -6.04
C THR A 252 2.75 2.20 -6.12
N THR A 253 2.57 1.61 -7.30
CA THR A 253 2.48 0.15 -7.44
C THR A 253 3.81 -0.48 -7.84
N ASN A 254 3.94 -1.78 -7.57
CA ASN A 254 5.13 -2.54 -7.98
C ASN A 254 5.24 -2.69 -9.50
N ILE A 255 4.15 -2.54 -10.24
CA ILE A 255 4.12 -2.78 -11.70
C ILE A 255 4.00 -1.51 -12.52
N PHE A 256 4.14 -0.34 -11.90
CA PHE A 256 4.08 0.94 -12.60
C PHE A 256 5.02 1.00 -13.81
N CYS A 257 4.49 1.49 -14.93
CA CYS A 257 5.22 1.71 -16.18
C CYS A 257 5.36 3.21 -16.47
N PHE A 258 4.24 3.91 -16.60
CA PHE A 258 4.16 5.35 -16.86
C PHE A 258 2.69 5.79 -16.72
N PRO A 259 2.40 7.09 -16.51
CA PRO A 259 1.02 7.57 -16.38
C PRO A 259 0.19 7.28 -17.64
N GLY A 260 -1.13 7.16 -17.48
CA GLY A 260 -2.05 6.92 -18.60
C GLY A 260 -1.91 7.94 -19.73
N LEU A 261 -1.67 9.21 -19.42
CA LEU A 261 -1.44 10.28 -20.41
C LEU A 261 -0.16 10.08 -21.22
N ILE A 262 0.87 9.44 -20.64
CA ILE A 262 2.09 9.05 -21.36
C ILE A 262 1.85 7.76 -22.15
N ARG A 263 1.01 6.84 -21.67
CA ARG A 263 0.66 5.63 -22.43
C ARG A 263 0.03 5.96 -23.78
N THR A 264 -0.86 6.95 -23.80
CA THR A 264 -1.67 7.36 -24.96
C THR A 264 -1.07 8.55 -25.72
N VAL A 265 0.17 8.94 -25.40
CA VAL A 265 0.84 10.07 -26.05
C VAL A 265 1.09 9.80 -27.53
N HIS A 266 0.76 10.78 -28.37
CA HIS A 266 1.15 10.83 -29.77
C HIS A 266 1.62 12.24 -30.11
N ILE A 267 2.58 12.36 -31.04
CA ILE A 267 3.07 13.67 -31.49
C ILE A 267 1.88 14.46 -32.06
N GLY A 268 1.62 15.64 -31.50
CA GLY A 268 0.51 16.49 -31.94
C GLY A 268 -0.75 16.46 -31.06
N SER A 269 -0.93 15.46 -30.19
CA SER A 269 -2.16 15.31 -29.39
C SER A 269 -2.23 16.30 -28.22
N SER A 270 -3.41 16.85 -27.95
CA SER A 270 -3.71 17.58 -26.70
C SER A 270 -3.88 16.62 -25.52
N LEU A 271 -3.86 17.14 -24.28
CA LEU A 271 -4.18 16.33 -23.10
C LEU A 271 -5.64 15.88 -23.12
N ASN A 272 -6.55 16.72 -23.63
CA ASN A 272 -7.96 16.36 -23.74
C ASN A 272 -8.18 15.16 -24.68
N ASP A 273 -7.46 15.11 -25.81
CA ASP A 273 -7.50 13.96 -26.73
C ASP A 273 -7.03 12.68 -26.02
N GLN A 274 -5.92 12.77 -25.28
CA GLN A 274 -5.36 11.65 -24.52
C GLN A 274 -6.32 11.15 -23.44
N MET A 275 -7.00 12.07 -22.73
CA MET A 275 -8.01 11.73 -21.73
C MET A 275 -9.21 11.02 -22.35
N ASN A 276 -9.67 11.46 -23.53
CA ASN A 276 -10.77 10.80 -24.25
C ASN A 276 -10.40 9.35 -24.65
N VAL A 277 -9.16 9.13 -25.09
CA VAL A 277 -8.66 7.78 -25.40
C VAL A 277 -8.61 6.91 -24.15
N ILE A 278 -8.13 7.43 -23.01
CA ILE A 278 -8.13 6.70 -21.73
C ILE A 278 -9.56 6.33 -21.34
N GLN A 279 -10.49 7.29 -21.40
CA GLN A 279 -11.88 7.05 -21.04
C GLN A 279 -12.54 5.99 -21.93
N GLN A 280 -12.25 6.00 -23.23
CA GLN A 280 -12.72 4.98 -24.17
C GLN A 280 -12.15 3.59 -23.82
N GLN A 281 -10.84 3.50 -23.57
CA GLN A 281 -10.18 2.25 -23.18
C GLN A 281 -10.74 1.68 -21.87
N GLU A 282 -10.99 2.54 -20.87
CA GLU A 282 -11.63 2.16 -19.61
C GLU A 282 -13.05 1.61 -19.83
N ASN A 283 -13.85 2.25 -20.68
CA ASN A 283 -15.21 1.80 -21.01
C ASN A 283 -15.22 0.46 -21.74
N GLU A 284 -14.31 0.27 -22.70
CA GLU A 284 -14.14 -1.00 -23.42
C GLU A 284 -13.67 -2.12 -22.48
N ALA A 285 -12.71 -1.84 -21.61
CA ALA A 285 -12.22 -2.77 -20.60
C ALA A 285 -13.33 -3.20 -19.64
N ARG A 286 -14.15 -2.26 -19.16
CA ARG A 286 -15.31 -2.54 -18.32
C ARG A 286 -16.33 -3.43 -19.03
N SER A 287 -16.65 -3.15 -20.29
CA SER A 287 -17.57 -3.97 -21.10
C SER A 287 -17.05 -5.40 -21.28
N LYS A 288 -15.74 -5.56 -21.57
CA LYS A 288 -15.09 -6.87 -21.70
C LYS A 288 -15.12 -7.64 -20.38
N LEU A 289 -14.83 -6.99 -19.25
CA LEU A 289 -14.85 -7.63 -17.94
C LEU A 289 -16.26 -8.13 -17.57
N LEU A 290 -17.31 -7.34 -17.84
CA LEU A 290 -18.70 -7.78 -17.61
C LEU A 290 -19.05 -9.04 -18.42
N LYS A 291 -18.65 -9.10 -19.70
CA LYS A 291 -18.86 -10.28 -20.55
C LYS A 291 -18.09 -11.50 -20.04
N LEU A 292 -16.85 -11.31 -19.58
CA LEU A 292 -16.06 -12.40 -18.99
C LEU A 292 -16.70 -12.92 -17.71
N GLN A 293 -17.15 -12.03 -16.83
CA GLN A 293 -17.83 -12.41 -15.60
C GLN A 293 -19.13 -13.17 -15.89
N GLN A 294 -19.91 -12.76 -16.89
CA GLN A 294 -21.10 -13.50 -17.33
C GLN A 294 -20.75 -14.91 -17.80
N ARG A 295 -19.71 -15.07 -18.63
CA ARG A 295 -19.25 -16.39 -19.09
C ARG A 295 -18.77 -17.28 -17.95
N ILE A 296 -17.99 -16.73 -17.02
CA ILE A 296 -17.54 -17.43 -15.81
C ILE A 296 -18.76 -17.88 -15.00
N ASN A 297 -19.72 -16.99 -14.76
CA ASN A 297 -20.92 -17.33 -13.98
C ASN A 297 -21.73 -18.45 -14.63
N SER A 298 -22.01 -18.37 -15.94
CA SER A 298 -22.76 -19.41 -16.65
C SER A 298 -22.03 -20.76 -16.63
N LEU A 299 -20.72 -20.76 -16.95
CA LEU A 299 -19.94 -22.00 -16.99
C LEU A 299 -19.83 -22.65 -15.60
N VAL A 300 -19.65 -21.85 -14.55
CA VAL A 300 -19.59 -22.37 -13.17
C VAL A 300 -20.95 -22.88 -12.69
N GLU A 301 -22.05 -22.21 -13.03
CA GLU A 301 -23.40 -22.66 -12.73
C GLU A 301 -23.71 -24.01 -13.39
N ASP A 302 -23.34 -24.17 -14.68
CA ASP A 302 -23.46 -25.43 -15.40
C ASP A 302 -22.66 -26.56 -14.74
N LEU A 303 -21.45 -26.27 -14.25
CA LEU A 303 -20.61 -27.24 -13.54
C LEU A 303 -21.22 -27.70 -12.21
N TYR A 304 -21.94 -26.82 -11.50
CA TYR A 304 -22.69 -27.20 -10.30
C TYR A 304 -23.98 -27.98 -10.62
N GLY A 305 -24.53 -27.82 -11.84
CA GLY A 305 -25.73 -28.53 -12.30
C GLY A 305 -27.02 -28.11 -11.58
N ILE A 306 -27.02 -26.93 -10.97
CA ILE A 306 -28.19 -26.35 -10.30
C ILE A 306 -28.57 -25.04 -10.99
N PRO A 307 -29.73 -24.99 -11.68
CA PRO A 307 -30.25 -23.74 -12.25
C PRO A 307 -30.51 -22.70 -11.15
N ASN A 308 -30.21 -21.44 -11.43
CA ASN A 308 -30.38 -20.30 -10.52
C ASN A 308 -29.62 -20.46 -9.19
N LEU A 309 -28.49 -21.18 -9.18
CA LEU A 309 -27.60 -21.28 -8.01
C LEU A 309 -27.06 -19.90 -7.62
N SER A 310 -26.96 -18.98 -8.58
CA SER A 310 -26.62 -17.59 -8.34
C SER A 310 -27.67 -16.84 -7.47
N GLY A 311 -28.88 -17.38 -7.33
CA GLY A 311 -30.02 -16.81 -6.57
C GLY A 311 -30.91 -15.87 -7.40
N ASP A 312 -32.19 -15.74 -7.03
CA ASP A 312 -33.17 -14.81 -7.65
C ASP A 312 -33.08 -13.37 -7.10
N GLY A 313 -32.05 -13.10 -6.28
CA GLY A 313 -31.79 -11.82 -5.66
C GLY A 313 -30.96 -10.90 -6.55
N GLY A 314 -31.56 -10.48 -7.67
CA GLY A 314 -31.07 -9.39 -8.50
C GLY A 314 -29.85 -9.75 -9.37
N ILE A 315 -29.99 -9.44 -10.66
CA ILE A 315 -28.86 -8.95 -11.45
C ILE A 315 -28.08 -8.00 -10.53
N ILE A 316 -26.86 -8.37 -10.17
CA ILE A 316 -25.89 -7.49 -9.52
C ILE A 316 -25.47 -6.45 -10.58
N ASN A 317 -26.42 -5.61 -10.99
CA ASN A 317 -26.11 -4.23 -11.30
C ASN A 317 -25.50 -3.71 -10.00
N GLY A 318 -24.31 -3.12 -10.10
CA GLY A 318 -23.61 -2.59 -8.93
C GLY A 318 -24.59 -1.81 -8.07
N PRO A 319 -24.50 -1.90 -6.73
CA PRO A 319 -25.13 -0.87 -5.95
C PRO A 319 -24.49 0.43 -6.42
N SER A 320 -25.31 1.36 -6.89
CA SER A 320 -25.11 2.74 -6.51
C SER A 320 -25.19 2.78 -4.97
N ASP A 321 -24.12 2.33 -4.30
CA ASP A 321 -23.91 2.51 -2.86
C ASP A 321 -23.42 3.95 -2.68
N GLU A 322 -24.33 4.90 -2.91
CA GLU A 322 -24.09 6.32 -2.64
C GLU A 322 -23.90 6.61 -1.14
N ASN A 323 -23.97 5.60 -0.26
CA ASN A 323 -23.86 5.75 1.19
C ASN A 323 -22.76 4.88 1.83
N ALA A 324 -21.74 4.47 1.07
CA ALA A 324 -20.49 3.96 1.66
C ALA A 324 -19.55 5.14 1.94
N ASP A 325 -19.75 5.78 3.09
CA ASP A 325 -18.80 6.73 3.66
C ASP A 325 -17.46 6.01 3.95
N GLY A 326 -16.53 6.09 2.99
CA GLY A 326 -15.11 5.82 3.19
C GLY A 326 -14.56 4.58 2.46
N GLU A 327 -13.74 4.84 1.45
CA GLU A 327 -12.74 3.94 0.83
C GLU A 327 -13.25 2.96 -0.26
N SER A 328 -13.42 3.56 -1.45
CA SER A 328 -13.27 3.05 -2.83
C SER A 328 -13.58 1.58 -3.15
N GLU A 329 -14.73 1.40 -3.79
CA GLU A 329 -14.96 0.35 -4.79
C GLU A 329 -13.86 0.41 -5.87
N THR A 330 -12.91 -0.54 -5.89
CA THR A 330 -11.88 -0.61 -6.96
C THR A 330 -12.43 -1.19 -8.28
N THR A 331 -13.63 -0.78 -8.67
CA THR A 331 -14.23 -1.07 -9.97
C THR A 331 -14.31 0.22 -10.79
N PHE A 332 -13.27 0.49 -11.58
CA PHE A 332 -13.23 1.51 -12.64
C PHE A 332 -13.94 2.83 -12.25
N SER A 333 -13.49 3.55 -11.22
CA SER A 333 -13.95 4.94 -11.06
C SER A 333 -13.36 5.77 -12.21
N ALA A 334 -14.18 6.57 -12.89
CA ALA A 334 -13.70 7.42 -13.99
C ALA A 334 -12.61 8.37 -13.45
N SER A 335 -11.43 8.30 -14.06
CA SER A 335 -10.28 9.10 -13.63
C SER A 335 -10.59 10.58 -13.84
N LYS A 336 -10.65 11.36 -12.74
CA LYS A 336 -10.89 12.81 -12.84
C LYS A 336 -9.76 13.47 -13.63
N PRO A 337 -10.05 14.39 -14.59
CA PRO A 337 -9.02 15.07 -15.38
C PRO A 337 -7.90 15.69 -14.54
N THR A 338 -8.26 16.41 -13.46
CA THR A 338 -7.30 17.01 -12.52
C THR A 338 -6.39 15.97 -11.86
N SER A 339 -6.86 14.75 -11.59
CA SER A 339 -6.05 13.67 -11.01
C SER A 339 -5.05 13.12 -12.03
N LEU A 340 -5.48 12.87 -13.27
CA LEU A 340 -4.58 12.43 -14.35
C LEU A 340 -3.46 13.44 -14.60
N VAL A 341 -3.79 14.74 -14.61
CA VAL A 341 -2.80 15.81 -14.78
C VAL A 341 -1.87 15.93 -13.57
N SER A 342 -2.40 15.76 -12.35
CA SER A 342 -1.58 15.74 -11.14
C SER A 342 -0.61 14.55 -11.12
N ASP A 343 -1.06 13.37 -11.55
CA ASP A 343 -0.22 12.17 -11.72
C ASP A 343 0.86 12.40 -12.78
N LEU A 344 0.54 13.09 -13.88
CA LEU A 344 1.53 13.48 -14.89
C LEU A 344 2.61 14.41 -14.32
N VAL A 345 2.23 15.46 -13.58
CA VAL A 345 3.21 16.38 -12.98
C VAL A 345 4.07 15.66 -11.94
N MET A 346 3.48 14.79 -11.14
CA MET A 346 4.20 13.96 -10.17
C MET A 346 5.20 13.01 -10.86
N TRP A 347 4.80 12.40 -11.98
CA TRP A 347 5.72 11.60 -12.81
C TRP A 347 6.84 12.46 -13.39
N CYS A 348 6.56 13.67 -13.90
CA CYS A 348 7.59 14.59 -14.37
C CYS A 348 8.60 14.95 -13.28
N ILE A 349 8.14 15.15 -12.04
CA ILE A 349 9.03 15.36 -10.88
C ILE A 349 9.86 14.10 -10.59
N GLY A 350 9.26 12.91 -10.70
CA GLY A 350 9.99 11.66 -10.62
C GLY A 350 11.06 11.51 -11.70
N VAL A 351 10.76 11.86 -12.95
CA VAL A 351 11.73 11.90 -14.06
C VAL A 351 12.84 12.91 -13.76
N ALA A 352 12.48 14.10 -13.27
CA ALA A 352 13.45 15.15 -12.90
C ALA A 352 14.42 14.68 -11.80
N PHE A 353 13.95 13.87 -10.85
CA PHE A 353 14.83 13.21 -9.88
C PHE A 353 15.59 11.99 -10.44
N GLY A 354 15.32 11.54 -11.66
CA GLY A 354 15.89 10.31 -12.22
C GLY A 354 15.31 9.04 -11.58
N ARG A 355 14.04 9.08 -11.18
CA ARG A 355 13.30 7.90 -10.71
C ARG A 355 12.69 7.13 -11.88
N TRP A 356 12.03 7.81 -12.79
CA TRP A 356 11.34 7.19 -13.92
C TRP A 356 12.16 7.30 -15.20
N ASP A 357 12.09 6.29 -16.08
CA ASP A 357 12.77 6.32 -17.37
C ASP A 357 11.93 7.07 -18.41
N VAL A 358 12.32 8.31 -18.72
CA VAL A 358 11.59 9.13 -19.69
C VAL A 358 11.60 8.55 -21.10
N ARG A 359 12.59 7.71 -21.46
CA ARG A 359 12.73 7.16 -22.81
C ARG A 359 11.55 6.25 -23.18
N LEU A 360 10.87 5.68 -22.18
CA LEU A 360 9.66 4.88 -22.36
C LEU A 360 8.52 5.65 -23.01
N SER A 361 8.53 7.00 -22.97
CA SER A 361 7.55 7.82 -23.69
C SER A 361 7.66 7.69 -25.22
N HIS A 362 8.85 7.39 -25.73
CA HIS A 362 9.13 7.27 -27.17
C HIS A 362 9.47 5.85 -27.62
N ASN A 363 10.08 5.06 -26.73
CA ASN A 363 10.47 3.69 -27.02
C ASN A 363 9.93 2.73 -25.94
N LYS A 364 8.72 2.21 -26.19
CA LYS A 364 8.06 1.23 -25.32
C LYS A 364 8.76 -0.14 -25.31
N GLU A 365 9.66 -0.43 -26.26
CA GLU A 365 10.43 -1.69 -26.28
C GLU A 365 11.48 -1.74 -25.16
N LEU A 366 11.83 -0.59 -24.57
CA LEU A 366 12.68 -0.55 -23.38
C LEU A 366 11.98 -1.06 -22.11
N LEU A 367 10.65 -1.26 -22.16
CA LEU A 367 9.89 -1.72 -21.01
C LEU A 367 10.25 -3.17 -20.68
N PRO A 368 10.68 -3.49 -19.44
CA PRO A 368 10.88 -4.86 -19.01
C PRO A 368 9.59 -5.68 -19.11
N LYS A 369 9.73 -7.00 -19.24
CA LYS A 369 8.58 -7.91 -19.19
C LYS A 369 7.85 -7.76 -17.86
N ILE A 370 6.56 -7.44 -17.94
CA ILE A 370 5.69 -7.36 -16.76
C ILE A 370 5.43 -8.79 -16.27
N PRO A 371 5.64 -9.10 -14.97
CA PRO A 371 5.41 -10.42 -14.40
C PRO A 371 3.97 -10.91 -14.61
N GLY A 372 3.76 -12.23 -14.77
CA GLY A 372 2.45 -12.85 -14.81
C GLY A 372 1.77 -12.96 -13.43
N PRO A 373 0.57 -13.58 -13.35
CA PRO A 373 -0.24 -13.60 -12.13
C PRO A 373 0.42 -14.18 -10.88
N PHE A 374 1.30 -15.16 -11.07
CA PHE A 374 1.94 -15.93 -9.99
C PHE A 374 3.47 -15.78 -10.00
N ASP A 375 4.02 -15.03 -10.95
CA ASP A 375 5.43 -14.70 -10.99
C ASP A 375 5.77 -13.79 -9.80
N PRO A 376 7.02 -13.80 -9.30
CA PRO A 376 7.44 -12.88 -8.26
C PRO A 376 7.21 -11.42 -8.69
N LEU A 377 6.82 -10.58 -7.72
CA LEU A 377 6.77 -9.13 -7.95
C LEU A 377 8.15 -8.61 -8.36
N PRO A 378 8.20 -7.60 -9.25
CA PRO A 378 9.48 -7.09 -9.73
C PRO A 378 10.18 -6.32 -8.59
N GLU A 379 11.51 -6.41 -8.52
CA GLU A 379 12.29 -5.69 -7.48
C GLU A 379 12.20 -4.17 -7.65
N LEU A 380 12.10 -3.70 -8.89
CA LEU A 380 11.87 -2.31 -9.27
C LEU A 380 10.70 -2.27 -10.24
N SER A 381 9.84 -1.25 -10.11
CA SER A 381 8.74 -1.09 -11.06
C SER A 381 9.26 -1.01 -12.50
N PRO A 382 8.59 -1.64 -13.49
CA PRO A 382 9.07 -1.68 -14.88
C PRO A 382 9.40 -0.31 -15.49
N GLY A 383 8.67 0.74 -15.09
CA GLY A 383 8.88 2.13 -15.51
C GLY A 383 10.07 2.84 -14.88
N MET A 384 10.67 2.25 -13.85
CA MET A 384 11.78 2.87 -13.12
C MET A 384 13.02 2.92 -14.01
N LEU A 385 13.79 4.00 -13.88
CA LEU A 385 15.08 4.13 -14.55
C LEU A 385 16.02 3.02 -14.08
N GLN A 386 16.14 1.98 -14.92
CA GLN A 386 17.04 0.87 -14.70
C GLN A 386 18.46 1.42 -14.82
N THR A 387 19.18 1.47 -13.70
CA THR A 387 20.63 1.70 -13.73
C THR A 387 21.23 0.52 -14.49
N ILE A 388 21.56 0.73 -15.75
CA ILE A 388 22.28 -0.26 -16.56
C ILE A 388 23.56 -0.59 -15.76
N GLU A 389 23.55 -1.80 -15.21
CA GLU A 389 24.55 -2.43 -14.35
C GLU A 389 24.69 -1.90 -12.90
N ASN A 390 24.11 -2.71 -12.01
CA ASN A 390 24.26 -2.79 -10.55
C ASN A 390 25.71 -3.00 -10.03
N LYS A 391 26.74 -2.47 -10.71
CA LYS A 391 28.14 -2.66 -10.29
C LYS A 391 28.89 -1.40 -9.87
N ASN A 392 28.37 -0.19 -10.10
CA ASN A 392 29.07 1.01 -9.65
C ASN A 392 28.10 2.16 -9.34
N ILE A 393 27.64 2.22 -8.08
CA ILE A 393 27.03 3.42 -7.48
C ILE A 393 27.97 4.65 -7.58
N SER A 394 29.25 4.42 -7.90
CA SER A 394 30.28 5.44 -8.12
C SER A 394 30.22 6.17 -9.46
N SER A 395 29.51 5.68 -10.48
CA SER A 395 29.36 6.47 -11.71
C SER A 395 28.22 7.47 -11.54
N ARG A 396 28.56 8.71 -11.17
CA ARG A 396 27.69 9.91 -11.18
C ARG A 396 27.09 10.25 -12.56
N ASN A 397 27.23 9.37 -13.53
CA ASN A 397 26.70 9.51 -14.87
C ASN A 397 25.53 8.53 -14.97
N GLY A 398 24.35 9.04 -15.35
CA GLY A 398 23.25 8.17 -15.75
C GLY A 398 23.63 7.29 -16.94
N PRO A 399 22.70 6.52 -17.51
CA PRO A 399 22.94 5.86 -18.80
C PRO A 399 23.60 6.86 -19.75
N LYS A 400 24.68 6.47 -20.45
CA LYS A 400 25.48 7.35 -21.32
C LYS A 400 24.65 8.12 -22.39
N GLU A 401 23.38 7.76 -22.53
CA GLU A 401 22.41 8.25 -23.51
C GLU A 401 21.09 8.72 -22.85
N TYR A 402 21.06 8.93 -21.53
CA TYR A 402 19.86 9.48 -20.89
C TYR A 402 19.69 10.96 -21.23
N PRO A 403 18.53 11.39 -21.76
CA PRO A 403 18.38 12.69 -22.40
C PRO A 403 18.31 13.87 -21.43
N LEU A 404 18.13 13.61 -20.13
CA LEU A 404 17.91 14.63 -19.11
C LEU A 404 18.98 14.59 -18.02
N ARG A 405 19.31 15.75 -17.46
CA ARG A 405 20.21 15.86 -16.30
C ARG A 405 19.53 15.27 -15.07
N ILE A 406 20.25 14.42 -14.33
CA ILE A 406 19.77 13.84 -13.08
C ILE A 406 20.50 14.50 -11.90
N PRO A 407 19.77 15.06 -10.91
CA PRO A 407 20.36 15.62 -9.69
C PRO A 407 20.73 14.49 -8.72
N TRP A 408 21.90 13.88 -8.88
CA TRP A 408 22.33 12.72 -8.08
C TRP A 408 22.43 12.99 -6.57
N LEU A 409 22.53 14.25 -6.15
CA LEU A 409 22.42 14.64 -4.74
C LEU A 409 20.99 14.48 -4.17
N GLY A 410 20.00 14.29 -5.05
CA GLY A 410 18.60 14.13 -4.67
C GLY A 410 17.93 15.43 -4.22
N ILE A 411 18.43 16.58 -4.70
CA ILE A 411 17.94 17.91 -4.32
C ILE A 411 17.56 18.66 -5.59
N LEU A 412 16.34 19.16 -5.63
CA LEU A 412 15.88 20.20 -6.56
C LEU A 412 15.53 21.45 -5.75
N VAL A 413 15.45 22.60 -6.41
CA VAL A 413 15.13 23.89 -5.76
C VAL A 413 14.03 24.61 -6.51
N ASP A 414 13.17 25.34 -5.80
CA ASP A 414 12.27 26.34 -6.39
C ASP A 414 13.03 27.68 -6.46
N ASP A 415 13.86 27.87 -7.49
CA ASP A 415 14.65 29.08 -7.68
C ASP A 415 14.94 29.34 -9.16
N LYS A 416 14.20 30.30 -9.74
CA LYS A 416 14.28 30.63 -11.17
C LYS A 416 15.70 31.01 -11.57
N GLY A 417 16.25 30.28 -12.55
CA GLY A 417 17.60 30.49 -13.07
C GLY A 417 18.65 29.55 -12.45
N HIS A 418 18.31 28.82 -11.38
CA HIS A 418 19.16 27.76 -10.87
C HIS A 418 19.13 26.53 -11.80
N VAL A 419 20.27 25.83 -11.93
CA VAL A 419 20.38 24.65 -12.79
C VAL A 419 19.49 23.49 -12.31
N ASP A 420 19.23 23.42 -11.01
CA ASP A 420 18.33 22.46 -10.37
C ASP A 420 16.92 23.04 -10.10
N ASP A 421 16.51 24.09 -10.80
CA ASP A 421 15.16 24.66 -10.68
C ASP A 421 14.08 23.63 -11.07
N ILE A 422 13.19 23.28 -10.14
CA ILE A 422 12.20 22.21 -10.30
C ILE A 422 11.23 22.47 -11.45
N GLU A 423 10.78 23.71 -11.63
CA GLU A 423 9.88 24.07 -12.74
C GLU A 423 10.61 23.89 -14.08
N GLN A 424 11.85 24.37 -14.19
CA GLN A 424 12.65 24.19 -15.40
C GLN A 424 12.93 22.72 -15.69
N ARG A 425 13.22 21.90 -14.66
CA ARG A 425 13.41 20.45 -14.84
C ARG A 425 12.13 19.79 -15.39
N ILE A 426 10.94 20.17 -14.90
CA ILE A 426 9.67 19.66 -15.43
C ILE A 426 9.47 20.10 -16.89
N ARG A 427 9.78 21.36 -17.23
CA ARG A 427 9.72 21.84 -18.62
C ARG A 427 10.64 21.06 -19.56
N GLU A 428 11.83 20.66 -19.10
CA GLU A 428 12.72 19.80 -19.87
C GLU A 428 12.10 18.41 -20.14
N VAL A 429 11.37 17.84 -19.15
CA VAL A 429 10.61 16.59 -19.36
C VAL A 429 9.51 16.80 -20.39
N LEU A 430 8.71 17.86 -20.26
CA LEU A 430 7.63 18.17 -21.21
C LEU A 430 8.18 18.39 -22.63
N LEU A 431 9.30 19.11 -22.75
CA LEU A 431 10.01 19.33 -24.02
C LEU A 431 10.48 18.01 -24.63
N TYR A 432 11.01 17.09 -23.83
CA TYR A 432 11.43 15.79 -24.34
C TYR A 432 10.24 14.96 -24.85
N VAL A 433 9.14 14.91 -24.09
CA VAL A 433 7.97 14.07 -24.44
C VAL A 433 7.14 14.67 -25.58
N TRP A 434 6.82 15.96 -25.53
CA TRP A 434 5.92 16.62 -26.49
C TRP A 434 6.61 17.53 -27.51
N GLN A 435 7.93 17.67 -27.45
CA GLN A 435 8.74 18.41 -28.43
C GLN A 435 8.19 19.83 -28.64
N LYS A 436 7.82 20.18 -29.89
CA LYS A 436 7.33 21.52 -30.25
C LYS A 436 6.04 21.92 -29.53
N ASN A 437 5.26 20.96 -29.01
CA ASN A 437 3.97 21.23 -28.38
C ASN A 437 4.04 21.42 -26.85
N HIS A 438 5.22 21.31 -26.24
CA HIS A 438 5.37 21.33 -24.78
C HIS A 438 4.78 22.57 -24.09
N GLU A 439 4.86 23.76 -24.71
CA GLU A 439 4.29 25.00 -24.16
C GLU A 439 2.75 24.95 -24.12
N SER A 440 2.11 24.41 -25.15
CA SER A 440 0.66 24.20 -25.18
C SER A 440 0.24 23.20 -24.10
N ILE A 441 1.00 22.12 -23.94
CA ILE A 441 0.75 21.12 -22.90
C ILE A 441 0.91 21.73 -21.50
N GLU A 442 1.93 22.56 -21.27
CA GLU A 442 2.07 23.29 -20.00
C GLU A 442 0.85 24.19 -19.72
N GLN A 443 0.30 24.86 -20.74
CA GLN A 443 -0.92 25.67 -20.61
C GLN A 443 -2.14 24.80 -20.26
N GLU A 444 -2.32 23.66 -20.92
CA GLU A 444 -3.39 22.71 -20.61
C GLU A 444 -3.25 22.16 -19.19
N ILE A 445 -2.04 21.78 -18.75
CA ILE A 445 -1.77 21.36 -17.36
C ILE A 445 -2.23 22.46 -16.39
N CYS A 446 -1.83 23.70 -16.63
CA CYS A 446 -2.19 24.83 -15.78
C CYS A 446 -3.71 25.05 -15.75
N GLN A 447 -4.40 24.89 -16.89
CA GLN A 447 -5.85 25.00 -16.99
C GLN A 447 -6.58 23.91 -16.18
N PHE A 448 -6.20 22.64 -16.33
CA PHE A 448 -6.82 21.52 -15.59
C PHE A 448 -6.55 21.54 -14.08
N LEU A 449 -5.41 22.12 -13.68
CA LEU A 449 -5.03 22.32 -12.27
C LEU A 449 -5.53 23.65 -11.70
N GLU A 450 -6.17 24.50 -12.50
CA GLU A 450 -6.65 25.83 -12.13
C GLU A 450 -5.57 26.74 -11.53
N VAL A 451 -4.36 26.70 -12.09
CA VAL A 451 -3.21 27.51 -11.70
C VAL A 451 -2.71 28.39 -12.83
N ARG A 452 -1.99 29.47 -12.50
CA ARG A 452 -1.40 30.36 -13.52
C ARG A 452 -0.04 29.88 -14.04
N SER A 453 0.61 28.97 -13.33
CA SER A 453 1.90 28.38 -13.71
C SER A 453 2.15 27.08 -12.95
N LEU A 454 3.02 26.23 -13.50
CA LEU A 454 3.49 25.02 -12.83
C LEU A 454 4.15 25.33 -11.48
N ARG A 455 4.95 26.41 -11.39
CA ARG A 455 5.57 26.83 -10.14
C ARG A 455 4.55 27.03 -9.02
N LEU A 456 3.41 27.67 -9.29
CA LEU A 456 2.38 27.90 -8.26
C LEU A 456 1.74 26.59 -7.77
N PHE A 457 1.59 25.60 -8.64
CA PHE A 457 1.09 24.28 -8.25
C PHE A 457 2.05 23.56 -7.31
N ILE A 458 3.36 23.66 -7.59
CA ILE A 458 4.42 23.01 -6.81
C ILE A 458 4.64 23.73 -5.47
N GLN A 459 4.72 25.07 -5.50
CA GLN A 459 5.07 25.90 -4.34
C GLN A 459 3.97 25.90 -3.26
N LYS A 460 2.69 25.85 -3.66
CA LYS A 460 1.57 25.91 -2.71
C LYS A 460 1.45 24.59 -1.94
N PRO A 461 1.56 24.60 -0.59
CA PRO A 461 1.54 23.36 0.20
C PRO A 461 0.26 22.55 0.07
N ASN A 462 -0.88 23.22 -0.16
CA ASN A 462 -2.20 22.59 -0.30
C ASN A 462 -2.51 22.08 -1.71
N LEU A 463 -1.58 22.23 -2.67
CA LEU A 463 -1.72 21.73 -4.04
C LEU A 463 -0.85 20.47 -4.22
N PHE A 464 0.32 20.59 -4.85
CA PHE A 464 1.13 19.42 -5.20
C PHE A 464 1.47 18.53 -4.00
N PHE A 465 1.99 19.09 -2.89
CA PHE A 465 2.41 18.25 -1.76
C PHE A 465 1.23 17.57 -1.05
N ALA A 466 0.06 18.22 -0.98
CA ALA A 466 -1.14 17.59 -0.45
C ALA A 466 -1.61 16.41 -1.32
N PHE A 467 -1.57 16.58 -2.64
CA PHE A 467 -1.85 15.49 -3.59
C PHE A 467 -0.83 14.35 -3.44
N HIS A 468 0.46 14.67 -3.43
CA HIS A 468 1.54 13.71 -3.25
C HIS A 468 1.42 12.94 -1.93
N LEU A 469 1.15 13.63 -0.82
CA LEU A 469 0.94 12.99 0.48
C LEU A 469 -0.24 12.02 0.44
N LYS A 470 -1.37 12.42 -0.14
CA LYS A 470 -2.54 11.53 -0.28
C LYS A 470 -2.21 10.31 -1.14
N ARG A 471 -1.53 10.51 -2.27
CA ARG A 471 -1.12 9.43 -3.18
C ARG A 471 -0.22 8.42 -2.48
N TYR A 472 0.72 8.91 -1.67
CA TYR A 472 1.70 8.12 -0.92
C TYR A 472 1.22 7.70 0.48
N SER A 473 -0.10 7.61 0.66
CA SER A 473 -0.73 7.14 1.90
C SER A 473 -1.53 5.87 1.62
N LYS A 474 -1.34 4.83 2.44
CA LYS A 474 -2.16 3.61 2.42
C LYS A 474 -2.58 3.27 3.85
N SER A 475 -3.89 3.20 4.07
CA SER A 475 -4.47 3.06 5.41
C SER A 475 -3.86 4.12 6.36
N ARG A 476 -3.37 3.72 7.54
CA ARG A 476 -2.79 4.62 8.54
C ARG A 476 -1.36 5.06 8.21
N ARG A 477 -0.72 4.49 7.19
CA ARG A 477 0.69 4.71 6.87
C ARG A 477 0.84 5.78 5.80
N VAL A 478 1.63 6.82 6.11
CA VAL A 478 1.82 7.99 5.24
C VAL A 478 3.31 8.14 4.95
N ALA A 479 3.66 8.03 3.66
CA ALA A 479 5.06 7.92 3.25
C ALA A 479 5.38 8.72 1.96
N PRO A 480 5.15 10.05 1.94
CA PRO A 480 5.54 10.88 0.80
C PRO A 480 7.06 10.85 0.59
N ILE A 481 7.52 10.68 -0.66
CA ILE A 481 8.97 10.55 -0.96
C ILE A 481 9.64 11.78 -1.59
N TYR A 482 8.89 12.87 -1.83
CA TYR A 482 9.40 14.16 -2.30
C TYR A 482 9.09 15.19 -1.21
N TRP A 483 10.12 15.75 -0.58
CA TRP A 483 9.96 16.56 0.63
C TRP A 483 10.24 18.03 0.36
N PRO A 484 9.25 18.92 0.46
CA PRO A 484 9.44 20.36 0.38
C PRO A 484 9.90 20.90 1.74
N LEU A 485 11.20 21.15 1.87
CA LEU A 485 11.76 21.93 2.98
C LEU A 485 11.80 23.38 2.56
N SER A 486 11.02 24.24 3.22
CA SER A 486 10.82 25.61 2.77
C SER A 486 11.05 26.63 3.88
N THR A 487 11.36 27.85 3.47
CA THR A 487 11.21 29.04 4.32
C THR A 487 9.76 29.16 4.84
N PRO A 488 9.51 29.91 5.95
CA PRO A 488 8.17 30.06 6.51
C PRO A 488 7.11 30.55 5.52
N SER A 489 7.48 31.44 4.59
CA SER A 489 6.56 31.92 3.55
C SER A 489 6.38 30.94 2.38
N GLY A 490 7.23 29.93 2.25
CA GLY A 490 7.30 29.05 1.08
C GLY A 490 7.98 29.70 -0.14
N SER A 491 8.55 30.89 0.01
CA SER A 491 9.20 31.65 -1.08
C SER A 491 10.47 30.99 -1.62
N TYR A 492 11.12 30.15 -0.83
CA TYR A 492 12.25 29.32 -1.25
C TYR A 492 12.06 27.91 -0.71
N THR A 493 12.12 26.92 -1.59
CA THR A 493 11.85 25.52 -1.26
C THR A 493 12.93 24.62 -1.85
N LEU A 494 13.52 23.78 -1.02
CA LEU A 494 14.33 22.64 -1.44
C LEU A 494 13.47 21.39 -1.45
N TRP A 495 13.49 20.68 -2.57
CA TRP A 495 12.78 19.41 -2.76
C TRP A 495 13.77 18.26 -2.62
N LEU A 496 13.64 17.49 -1.54
CA LEU A 496 14.50 16.33 -1.28
C LEU A 496 13.85 15.04 -1.77
N TYR A 497 14.66 14.18 -2.38
CA TYR A 497 14.26 12.83 -2.76
C TYR A 497 14.65 11.81 -1.68
N TYR A 498 13.65 11.21 -1.04
CA TYR A 498 13.80 10.31 0.11
C TYR A 498 14.86 9.21 -0.07
N HIS A 499 14.92 8.56 -1.23
CA HIS A 499 15.86 7.44 -1.45
C HIS A 499 17.33 7.86 -1.65
N ARG A 500 17.63 9.17 -1.67
CA ARG A 500 18.99 9.71 -1.81
C ARG A 500 19.49 10.42 -0.55
N LEU A 501 18.69 10.41 0.51
CA LEU A 501 19.06 11.02 1.78
C LEU A 501 20.25 10.30 2.41
N ASN A 502 21.12 11.07 3.02
CA ASN A 502 22.26 10.62 3.81
C ASN A 502 22.61 11.71 4.85
N ASP A 503 23.55 11.40 5.74
CA ASP A 503 23.98 12.28 6.84
C ASP A 503 24.56 13.63 6.36
N GLN A 504 24.93 13.77 5.09
CA GLN A 504 25.42 15.02 4.51
C GLN A 504 24.32 15.85 3.83
N THR A 505 23.12 15.30 3.59
CA THR A 505 22.09 15.97 2.77
C THR A 505 21.76 17.37 3.28
N LEU A 506 21.56 17.58 4.58
CA LEU A 506 21.23 18.91 5.12
C LEU A 506 22.41 19.88 5.06
N TYR A 507 23.65 19.39 5.22
CA TYR A 507 24.85 20.22 5.01
C TYR A 507 24.98 20.64 3.54
N THR A 508 24.71 19.73 2.60
CA THR A 508 24.65 20.02 1.16
C THR A 508 23.55 21.05 0.84
N CYS A 509 22.35 20.92 1.42
CA CYS A 509 21.30 21.94 1.29
C CYS A 509 21.80 23.33 1.67
N VAL A 510 22.54 23.45 2.77
CA VAL A 510 23.07 24.73 3.24
C VAL A 510 24.17 25.23 2.31
N ASN A 511 25.22 24.44 2.08
CA ASN A 511 26.42 24.88 1.39
C ASN A 511 26.21 25.15 -0.11
N ASP A 512 25.39 24.33 -0.77
CA ASP A 512 25.28 24.34 -2.23
C ASP A 512 24.05 25.12 -2.73
N PHE A 513 23.06 25.37 -1.86
CA PHE A 513 21.81 26.03 -2.24
C PHE A 513 21.52 27.29 -1.40
N VAL A 514 21.42 27.14 -0.07
CA VAL A 514 20.99 28.25 0.80
C VAL A 514 22.06 29.34 0.93
N ASP A 515 23.32 28.99 1.15
CA ASP A 515 24.42 29.95 1.32
C ASP A 515 24.67 30.78 0.03
N PRO A 516 24.74 30.17 -1.17
CA PRO A 516 24.80 30.91 -2.42
C PRO A 516 23.61 31.83 -2.61
N LYS A 517 22.38 31.36 -2.32
CA LYS A 517 21.18 32.18 -2.46
C LYS A 517 21.15 33.34 -1.48
N LEU A 518 21.50 33.10 -0.23
CA LEU A 518 21.56 34.11 0.81
C LEU A 518 22.58 35.19 0.44
N LYS A 519 23.75 34.80 -0.09
CA LYS A 519 24.75 35.76 -0.60
C LYS A 519 24.18 36.62 -1.73
N GLN A 520 23.54 35.99 -2.73
CA GLN A 520 22.91 36.71 -3.84
C GLN A 520 21.89 37.75 -3.35
N VAL A 521 20.95 37.34 -2.48
CA VAL A 521 19.89 38.20 -1.95
C VAL A 521 20.49 39.34 -1.11
N SER A 522 21.51 39.06 -0.31
CA SER A 522 22.20 40.06 0.52
C SER A 522 22.89 41.12 -0.35
N GLU A 523 23.56 40.71 -1.43
CA GLU A 523 24.22 41.60 -2.39
C GLU A 523 23.20 42.46 -3.16
N GLU A 524 22.07 41.88 -3.58
CA GLU A 524 20.98 42.61 -4.25
C GLU A 524 20.33 43.64 -3.31
N ALA A 525 20.05 43.26 -2.06
CA ALA A 525 19.53 44.16 -1.04
C ALA A 525 20.52 45.30 -0.74
N ALA A 526 21.82 45.01 -0.62
CA ALA A 526 22.85 46.01 -0.42
C ALA A 526 22.94 47.00 -1.60
N ARG A 527 22.86 46.50 -2.85
CA ARG A 527 22.85 47.34 -4.06
C ARG A 527 21.65 48.27 -4.08
N LEU A 528 20.45 47.79 -3.72
CA LEU A 528 19.26 48.64 -3.64
C LEU A 528 19.37 49.67 -2.50
N ARG A 529 19.88 49.29 -1.32
CA ARG A 529 20.14 50.22 -0.20
C ARG A 529 21.05 51.38 -0.61
N LEU A 530 22.06 51.12 -1.44
CA LEU A 530 23.03 52.11 -1.91
C LEU A 530 22.55 52.94 -3.13
N LYS A 531 21.44 52.57 -3.76
CA LYS A 531 20.89 53.29 -4.93
C LYS A 531 20.43 54.69 -4.51
N LYS A 532 20.96 55.75 -5.15
CA LYS A 532 20.49 57.13 -4.97
C LYS A 532 19.19 57.35 -5.74
N GLY A 533 18.23 58.07 -5.16
CA GLY A 533 16.93 58.37 -5.78
C GLY A 533 16.03 57.13 -5.90
N ARG A 534 15.87 56.37 -4.80
CA ARG A 534 14.99 55.19 -4.77
C ARG A 534 13.55 55.59 -5.06
N SER A 535 12.94 54.89 -6.01
CA SER A 535 11.50 54.97 -6.26
C SER A 535 10.72 54.21 -5.18
N ALA A 536 9.40 54.42 -5.11
CA ALA A 536 8.53 53.62 -4.23
C ALA A 536 8.60 52.11 -4.54
N ALA A 537 8.83 51.74 -5.81
CA ALA A 537 9.05 50.34 -6.20
C ALA A 537 10.39 49.79 -5.67
N ASP A 538 11.44 50.61 -5.65
CA ASP A 538 12.74 50.22 -5.08
C ASP A 538 12.66 50.04 -3.55
N GLU A 539 11.91 50.89 -2.84
CA GLU A 539 11.65 50.74 -1.40
C GLU A 539 10.93 49.42 -1.11
N LYS A 540 9.86 49.12 -1.85
CA LYS A 540 9.09 47.89 -1.69
C LYS A 540 9.90 46.63 -2.01
N GLU A 541 10.72 46.68 -3.05
CA GLU A 541 11.60 45.56 -3.40
C GLU A 541 12.69 45.36 -2.35
N LEU A 542 13.23 46.44 -1.79
CA LEU A 542 14.20 46.34 -0.70
C LEU A 542 13.58 45.70 0.56
N GLU A 543 12.36 46.08 0.92
CA GLU A 543 11.62 45.46 2.02
C GLU A 543 11.46 43.95 1.77
N ARG A 544 10.99 43.57 0.57
CA ARG A 544 10.84 42.17 0.15
C ARG A 544 12.16 41.39 0.26
N LEU A 545 13.26 41.95 -0.25
CA LEU A 545 14.57 41.30 -0.19
C LEU A 545 15.08 41.20 1.25
N THR A 546 14.83 42.19 2.10
CA THR A 546 15.24 42.18 3.51
C THR A 546 14.49 41.09 4.29
N ASP A 547 13.18 40.97 4.08
CA ASP A 547 12.38 39.89 4.66
C ASP A 547 12.82 38.51 4.16
N PHE A 548 13.09 38.40 2.87
CA PHE A 548 13.56 37.15 2.27
C PHE A 548 14.96 36.76 2.78
N GLU A 549 15.87 37.73 2.94
CA GLU A 549 17.19 37.54 3.54
C GLU A 549 17.06 36.99 4.98
N ARG A 550 16.15 37.55 5.79
CA ARG A 550 15.85 37.05 7.14
C ARG A 550 15.34 35.62 7.10
N GLU A 551 14.34 35.33 6.27
CA GLU A 551 13.79 33.97 6.16
C GLU A 551 14.83 32.94 5.71
N LEU A 552 15.73 33.30 4.80
CA LEU A 552 16.83 32.41 4.38
C LEU A 552 17.83 32.15 5.51
N ARG A 553 18.12 33.15 6.35
CA ARG A 553 18.96 32.96 7.55
C ARG A 553 18.30 32.01 8.55
N ASP A 554 17.01 32.22 8.84
CA ASP A 554 16.26 31.34 9.75
C ASP A 554 16.20 29.90 9.21
N PHE A 555 15.96 29.74 7.90
CA PHE A 555 15.94 28.45 7.23
C PHE A 555 17.30 27.74 7.29
N ARG A 556 18.39 28.48 7.04
CA ARG A 556 19.76 28.00 7.16
C ARG A 556 20.07 27.53 8.59
N GLU A 557 19.73 28.33 9.59
CA GLU A 557 19.99 28.01 10.99
C GLU A 557 19.25 26.74 11.43
N GLU A 558 17.98 26.60 11.03
CA GLU A 558 17.19 25.41 11.33
C GLU A 558 17.74 24.15 10.64
N LEU A 559 18.15 24.24 9.37
CA LEU A 559 18.82 23.14 8.67
C LEU A 559 20.10 22.70 9.41
N LEU A 560 20.96 23.65 9.78
CA LEU A 560 22.19 23.37 10.52
C LEU A 560 21.92 22.84 11.93
N ARG A 561 20.84 23.29 12.59
CA ARG A 561 20.44 22.78 13.90
C ARG A 561 20.12 21.29 13.83
N VAL A 562 19.35 20.87 12.83
CA VAL A 562 18.96 19.46 12.65
C VAL A 562 20.12 18.62 12.12
N ALA A 563 20.94 19.16 11.20
CA ALA A 563 22.08 18.47 10.61
C ALA A 563 23.10 17.93 11.64
N LYS A 564 23.20 18.57 12.82
CA LYS A 564 24.09 18.14 13.91
C LYS A 564 23.83 16.71 14.41
N PHE A 565 22.59 16.25 14.35
CA PHE A 565 22.18 14.96 14.92
C PHE A 565 21.38 14.08 13.95
N TRP A 566 20.96 14.62 12.80
CA TRP A 566 20.12 13.89 11.86
C TRP A 566 20.93 12.95 10.97
N LYS A 567 20.76 11.65 11.22
CA LYS A 567 21.35 10.56 10.43
C LYS A 567 20.21 9.70 9.86
N PRO A 568 19.72 9.99 8.65
CA PRO A 568 18.55 9.31 8.11
C PRO A 568 18.83 7.82 7.87
N ASN A 569 17.93 6.97 8.36
CA ASN A 569 17.92 5.55 8.02
C ASN A 569 16.55 5.19 7.43
N LEU A 570 16.54 4.87 6.15
CA LEU A 570 15.32 4.59 5.41
C LEU A 570 14.58 3.33 5.92
N ASN A 571 15.24 2.45 6.67
CA ASN A 571 14.56 1.33 7.35
C ASN A 571 13.62 1.81 8.46
N ASP A 572 13.78 3.03 8.99
CA ASP A 572 12.90 3.59 10.02
C ASP A 572 11.54 4.05 9.45
N GLY A 573 11.43 4.12 8.13
CA GLY A 573 10.26 4.60 7.41
C GLY A 573 10.25 6.11 7.22
N VAL A 574 9.45 6.59 6.27
CA VAL A 574 9.42 8.00 5.87
C VAL A 574 9.06 8.92 7.03
N GLU A 575 8.03 8.57 7.81
CA GLU A 575 7.50 9.43 8.86
C GLU A 575 8.52 9.67 9.98
N ILE A 576 9.21 8.62 10.44
CA ILE A 576 10.25 8.72 11.47
C ILE A 576 11.45 9.51 10.94
N THR A 577 11.89 9.21 9.71
CA THR A 577 13.05 9.88 9.09
C THR A 577 12.81 11.38 8.93
N ALA A 578 11.58 11.80 8.59
CA ALA A 578 11.20 13.19 8.39
C ALA A 578 10.86 13.93 9.70
N ALA A 579 10.57 13.22 10.81
CA ALA A 579 10.07 13.82 12.04
C ALA A 579 10.92 14.99 12.59
N PRO A 580 12.26 14.92 12.62
CA PRO A 580 13.09 16.04 13.11
C PRO A 580 12.97 17.33 12.28
N LEU A 581 12.52 17.21 11.02
CA LEU A 581 12.42 18.29 10.04
C LEU A 581 11.04 18.98 10.06
N TRP A 582 10.15 18.65 11.00
CA TRP A 582 8.75 19.09 11.01
C TRP A 582 8.56 20.61 10.86
N LYS A 583 9.48 21.43 11.37
CA LYS A 583 9.43 22.91 11.26
C LYS A 583 9.61 23.43 9.83
N LEU A 584 10.25 22.65 8.98
CA LEU A 584 10.60 23.03 7.61
C LEU A 584 9.50 22.69 6.59
N PHE A 585 8.52 21.86 6.96
CA PHE A 585 7.35 21.55 6.13
C PHE A 585 6.24 22.57 6.34
N GLN A 586 5.69 23.13 5.25
CA GLN A 586 4.64 24.16 5.34
C GLN A 586 3.20 23.60 5.25
N TYR A 587 3.03 22.34 4.83
CA TYR A 587 1.70 21.69 4.81
C TYR A 587 1.29 21.26 6.22
N LYS A 588 0.32 21.96 6.81
CA LYS A 588 -0.03 21.84 8.24
C LYS A 588 -0.41 20.43 8.71
N PRO A 589 -1.19 19.62 7.97
CA PRO A 589 -1.50 18.26 8.38
C PRO A 589 -0.25 17.39 8.53
N TRP A 590 0.70 17.48 7.60
CA TRP A 590 1.96 16.74 7.66
C TRP A 590 2.88 17.27 8.76
N GLN A 591 3.02 18.59 8.86
CA GLN A 591 3.79 19.25 9.92
C GLN A 591 3.33 18.82 11.32
N LYS A 592 2.01 18.79 11.56
CA LYS A 592 1.44 18.34 12.84
C LYS A 592 1.79 16.89 13.13
N ARG A 593 1.60 16.00 12.14
CA ARG A 593 1.92 14.57 12.26
C ARG A 593 3.39 14.34 12.59
N LEU A 594 4.30 15.01 11.87
CA LEU A 594 5.73 14.88 12.12
C LEU A 594 6.14 15.42 13.49
N LYS A 595 5.51 16.50 13.97
CA LYS A 595 5.73 17.01 15.31
C LYS A 595 5.31 16.00 16.38
N GLU A 596 4.15 15.37 16.23
CA GLU A 596 3.67 14.31 17.14
C GLU A 596 4.63 13.11 17.12
N THR A 597 5.10 12.71 15.94
CA THR A 597 6.06 11.62 15.77
C THR A 597 7.43 11.95 16.36
N TRP A 598 7.88 13.21 16.25
CA TRP A 598 9.08 13.71 16.91
C TRP A 598 8.97 13.66 18.44
N GLN A 599 7.83 14.07 19.00
CA GLN A 599 7.59 13.99 20.45
C GLN A 599 7.61 12.54 20.97
N LYS A 600 7.07 11.59 20.19
CA LYS A 600 7.14 10.16 20.51
C LYS A 600 8.56 9.58 20.42
N LEU A 601 9.37 10.05 19.45
CA LEU A 601 10.80 9.74 19.39
C LEU A 601 11.52 10.27 20.63
N GLU A 602 11.25 11.52 21.04
CA GLU A 602 11.82 12.12 22.26
C GLU A 602 11.41 11.35 23.52
N ALA A 603 10.17 10.85 23.59
CA ALA A 603 9.67 10.03 24.69
C ALA A 603 10.21 8.58 24.69
N GLY A 604 10.89 8.15 23.62
CA GLY A 604 11.45 6.81 23.48
C GLY A 604 10.43 5.71 23.14
N GLU A 605 9.27 6.08 22.59
CA GLU A 605 8.26 5.13 22.07
C GLU A 605 8.75 4.39 20.81
N TYR A 606 9.68 5.01 20.09
CA TYR A 606 10.24 4.50 18.84
C TYR A 606 11.75 4.20 18.96
N ASP A 607 12.21 3.75 20.13
CA ASP A 607 13.62 3.40 20.35
C ASP A 607 14.09 2.18 19.52
N TRP A 608 13.20 1.54 18.76
CA TRP A 608 13.55 0.56 17.73
C TRP A 608 14.10 1.21 16.45
N ALA A 609 13.89 2.50 16.24
CA ALA A 609 14.36 3.23 15.06
C ALA A 609 15.83 3.60 15.20
N HIS A 610 16.62 3.43 14.13
CA HIS A 610 18.05 3.73 14.12
C HIS A 610 18.32 5.23 14.32
N LEU A 611 17.39 6.08 13.88
CA LEU A 611 17.43 7.51 14.15
C LEU A 611 17.35 7.80 15.66
N ALA A 612 16.55 7.04 16.42
CA ALA A 612 16.52 7.19 17.88
C ALA A 612 17.87 6.79 18.50
N TYR A 613 18.49 5.71 18.03
CA TYR A 613 19.84 5.32 18.48
C TYR A 613 20.90 6.37 18.14
N SER A 614 20.82 6.97 16.97
CA SER A 614 21.76 8.01 16.53
C SER A 614 21.67 9.28 17.38
N ILE A 615 20.48 9.62 17.88
CA ILE A 615 20.23 10.84 18.66
C ILE A 615 20.41 10.61 20.16
N TRP A 616 19.99 9.44 20.68
CA TRP A 616 20.04 9.07 22.09
C TRP A 616 20.68 7.69 22.31
N PRO A 617 21.98 7.53 22.00
CA PRO A 617 22.63 6.21 21.99
C PRO A 617 22.63 5.56 23.38
N GLU A 618 22.90 6.28 24.46
CA GLU A 618 22.93 5.73 25.82
C GLU A 618 21.56 5.18 26.22
N ARG A 619 20.48 5.94 25.95
CA ARG A 619 19.10 5.55 26.25
C ARG A 619 18.74 4.24 25.57
N VAL A 620 19.05 4.13 24.27
CA VAL A 620 18.73 2.95 23.48
C VAL A 620 19.57 1.75 23.93
N ARG A 621 20.88 1.92 24.16
CA ARG A 621 21.76 0.84 24.64
C ARG A 621 21.30 0.27 25.98
N GLU A 622 20.88 1.11 26.92
CA GLU A 622 20.33 0.63 28.19
C GLU A 622 19.05 -0.20 28.00
N LYS A 623 18.17 0.19 27.08
CA LYS A 623 16.98 -0.61 26.74
C LYS A 623 17.35 -1.94 26.09
N CYS A 624 18.36 -1.98 25.20
CA CYS A 624 18.81 -3.21 24.55
C CYS A 624 19.26 -4.29 25.55
N LYS A 625 19.76 -3.92 26.74
CA LYS A 625 20.13 -4.89 27.78
C LYS A 625 18.96 -5.75 28.26
N THR A 626 17.74 -5.26 28.19
CA THR A 626 16.53 -5.93 28.69
C THR A 626 15.49 -6.23 27.61
N ASP A 627 15.68 -5.71 26.40
CA ASP A 627 14.80 -5.89 25.26
C ASP A 627 15.57 -6.48 24.07
N LYS A 628 15.47 -7.80 23.90
CA LYS A 628 16.16 -8.51 22.82
C LYS A 628 15.68 -8.09 21.44
N SER A 629 14.41 -7.68 21.30
CA SER A 629 13.88 -7.18 20.04
C SER A 629 14.48 -5.83 19.66
N LEU A 630 14.73 -4.95 20.64
CA LEU A 630 15.48 -3.70 20.41
C LEU A 630 16.96 -3.99 20.14
N ALA A 631 17.56 -4.95 20.86
CA ALA A 631 18.95 -5.34 20.63
C ALA A 631 19.17 -5.80 19.18
N ILE A 632 18.30 -6.70 18.66
CA ILE A 632 18.32 -7.14 17.27
C ILE A 632 18.10 -5.98 16.28
N ALA A 633 17.21 -5.04 16.61
CA ALA A 633 16.91 -3.92 15.71
C ALA A 633 18.14 -3.03 15.44
N HIS A 634 19.10 -2.99 16.37
CA HIS A 634 20.30 -2.16 16.32
C HIS A 634 21.61 -2.94 16.14
N ASP A 635 21.54 -4.27 15.92
CA ASP A 635 22.70 -5.17 15.88
C ASP A 635 23.55 -5.08 17.17
N LEU A 636 22.89 -5.09 18.34
CA LEU A 636 23.46 -4.96 19.69
C LEU A 636 23.10 -6.15 20.60
N GLU A 637 22.86 -7.33 20.04
CA GLU A 637 22.50 -8.54 20.79
C GLU A 637 23.52 -8.91 21.86
N GLU A 638 24.78 -8.52 21.72
CA GLU A 638 25.83 -8.73 22.72
C GLU A 638 25.60 -7.97 24.03
N LEU A 639 24.77 -6.91 24.01
CA LEU A 639 24.41 -6.16 25.21
C LEU A 639 23.25 -6.81 25.98
N TYR A 640 22.47 -7.68 25.34
CA TYR A 640 21.27 -8.27 25.94
C TYR A 640 21.63 -9.25 27.06
N VAL A 641 20.98 -9.09 28.22
CA VAL A 641 21.12 -9.99 29.37
C VAL A 641 19.84 -10.80 29.51
N GLU A 642 19.95 -12.12 29.34
CA GLU A 642 18.80 -13.02 29.47
C GLU A 642 18.31 -13.03 30.93
N PRO A 643 17.02 -12.74 31.20
CA PRO A 643 16.49 -12.71 32.55
C PRO A 643 16.54 -14.12 33.18
N GLU A 644 16.92 -14.19 34.45
CA GLU A 644 16.92 -15.46 35.20
C GLU A 644 15.52 -16.09 35.18
N LYS A 645 15.43 -17.36 34.76
CA LYS A 645 14.16 -18.10 34.76
C LYS A 645 13.63 -18.15 36.20
N PRO A 646 12.37 -17.76 36.46
CA PRO A 646 11.82 -17.85 37.80
C PRO A 646 11.86 -19.32 38.24
N LEU A 647 12.51 -19.59 39.38
CA LEU A 647 12.51 -20.88 40.04
C LEU A 647 11.07 -21.37 40.16
N LYS A 648 10.76 -22.53 39.54
CA LYS A 648 9.44 -23.17 39.64
C LYS A 648 9.09 -23.33 41.13
N LYS A 649 8.21 -22.47 41.65
CA LYS A 649 7.65 -22.65 43.00
C LYS A 649 6.90 -23.98 43.01
N GLY A 650 7.45 -24.97 43.71
CA GLY A 650 6.83 -26.27 43.90
C GLY A 650 5.42 -26.11 44.45
N LYS A 651 4.45 -26.81 43.85
CA LYS A 651 3.07 -26.85 44.36
C LYS A 651 3.09 -27.24 45.85
N PRO A 652 2.38 -26.53 46.74
CA PRO A 652 2.28 -26.95 48.12
C PRO A 652 1.56 -28.31 48.16
N LYS A 653 2.16 -29.29 48.86
CA LYS A 653 1.53 -30.58 49.17
C LYS A 653 0.19 -30.29 49.85
N LYS A 654 -0.92 -30.74 49.26
CA LYS A 654 -2.21 -30.82 49.94
C LYS A 654 -2.02 -31.67 51.20
N ARG A 655 -2.36 -31.11 52.37
CA ARG A 655 -2.56 -31.89 53.60
C ARG A 655 -3.76 -32.81 53.37
N ALA A 656 -3.60 -34.09 53.71
CA ALA A 656 -4.71 -35.03 53.81
C ALA A 656 -5.68 -34.51 54.88
N ALA A 657 -6.97 -34.48 54.57
CA ALA A 657 -8.02 -34.27 55.54
C ALA A 657 -8.41 -35.65 56.06
N ASP A 658 -8.32 -35.82 57.37
CA ASP A 658 -8.78 -37.00 58.09
C ASP A 658 -10.32 -37.09 58.00
N GLU A 659 -10.79 -38.32 57.81
CA GLU A 659 -12.18 -38.73 57.95
C GLU A 659 -12.58 -38.64 59.43
N GLU A 660 -13.68 -37.96 59.73
CA GLU A 660 -14.53 -38.33 60.86
C GLU A 660 -15.99 -37.95 60.58
N THR A 661 -16.82 -38.97 60.72
CA THR A 661 -18.27 -39.05 60.54
C THR A 661 -19.04 -38.48 61.72
N GLU A 662 -20.24 -37.95 61.45
CA GLU A 662 -21.46 -37.77 62.30
C GLU A 662 -22.09 -36.41 61.94
N GLY A 663 -23.38 -36.22 61.65
CA GLY A 663 -24.59 -37.02 61.69
C GLY A 663 -25.78 -36.03 61.69
N TRP A 664 -26.90 -36.47 61.10
CA TRP A 664 -28.30 -36.06 61.39
C TRP A 664 -28.91 -34.77 60.79
N PHE A 665 -29.85 -35.00 59.85
CA PHE A 665 -31.24 -34.50 59.76
C PHE A 665 -31.64 -33.19 60.47
N ASP A 666 -32.20 -32.26 59.68
CA ASP A 666 -33.63 -31.88 59.58
C ASP A 666 -33.95 -30.36 59.49
N GLU A 667 -34.99 -30.09 58.68
CA GLU A 667 -35.88 -28.89 58.56
C GLU A 667 -35.23 -27.57 58.08
N ASP A 668 -35.71 -26.84 57.06
CA ASP A 668 -37.00 -26.72 56.33
C ASP A 668 -36.82 -26.51 54.81
#